data_AF-A0A087MEW0-F1
#
_entry.id   AF-A0A087MEW0-F1
#
_cell.length_a   1.000
_cell.length_b   1.000
_cell.length_c   1.000
_cell.angle_alpha   90.00
_cell.angle_beta   90.00
_cell.angle_gamma   90.00
#
_symmetry.space_group_name_H-M   'P 1'
#
loop_
_entity.id
_entity.type
_entity.pdbx_description
1 polymer ?
#
loop_
_entity_poly.entity_id
_entity_poly.type
_entity_poly.pdbx_seq_one_letter_code
_entity_poly.pdbx_strand_id
1 'polypeptide(L)'
;MKEGMSASIHKALENQNLAGILDRWNYPATRAKAFEGVDFEALRSKIADIKGEAAGRLDELAETFKKNAEANGIKVFRANSAEAARQYIANLCKEKGVKKIVKSKSMATEEIHLNHFLDEFGIQSDETDLGEWICQLAHQTPSHMVMPALHLTKEEISDLFAEETKQPLDNDIQKLVKVARKAIREKFFEADMGISGANIAIAETGSIVICTNEGNARLVTTLPKVHVALVGLEKLVPNYTDAAPILAALPRNATSQLLTSYASFISAPTLNDDGTMKEVHIVLMDNNRLKMAEDPKFKEALQCIRCAACLNVCPVYRLVTGHVFGDIYTGGIGTILTAWFNELKSAEDIQALCIGCDKCKDICAAKIDIPGLILEIRRRAATKEGLPFIYKSALQVINNRKVFHTMLRTASVLQKPFVKEGFIRHLPMFLSGLSEYRSLPSVAPSPFRDIFKTLKQPKCDEKAAFYAGCALDFVYPDAGVAIVKILNKAGIEVLFPEEQSCCGIPHWGSGSFDMAADAAERNILPLLEGDPKYIVVSCASCTTALKKEWAKILKEQHRETLIPAANKVASRTYMFTELVDKLIKEKRLTPKEGIELHTLTYHDSCHAKRHVGVFKEPRAALSAAGYEIKEMNECDTCCGMGGSYTLKQPEISMQMLKRKLENIEATGAEFVSAECPGCLIQLRGGLDKSGSKVKAIHPAELMVDKFK
;
A
#
# COMPACT_ATOMS: atom_id res chain seq x y z
N MET A 1 11.09 26.76 -4.32
CA MET A 1 10.07 26.77 -3.24
C MET A 1 9.08 25.67 -3.56
N LYS A 2 9.08 24.54 -2.84
CA LYS A 2 8.03 23.53 -3.02
C LYS A 2 6.72 24.17 -2.53
N GLU A 3 5.71 24.29 -3.39
CA GLU A 3 4.33 24.34 -2.91
C GLU A 3 4.18 23.25 -1.85
N GLY A 4 3.73 23.58 -0.64
CA GLY A 4 3.71 22.63 0.46
C GLY A 4 2.96 21.34 0.08
N MET A 5 3.33 20.19 0.66
CA MET A 5 2.70 18.89 0.37
C MET A 5 1.15 18.96 0.39
N SER A 6 0.57 19.73 1.31
CA SER A 6 -0.87 19.99 1.35
C SER A 6 -1.42 20.67 0.09
N ALA A 7 -0.74 21.68 -0.47
CA ALA A 7 -1.16 22.33 -1.71
C ALA A 7 -1.09 21.37 -2.91
N SER A 8 -0.05 20.54 -2.96
CA SER A 8 0.08 19.49 -3.99
C SER A 8 -1.06 18.45 -3.90
N ILE A 9 -1.43 18.04 -2.67
CA ILE A 9 -2.58 17.17 -2.44
C ILE A 9 -3.87 17.84 -2.93
N HIS A 10 -4.15 19.09 -2.54
CA HIS A 10 -5.36 19.80 -2.96
C HIS A 10 -5.46 19.88 -4.50
N LYS A 11 -4.38 20.31 -5.16
CA LYS A 11 -4.30 20.37 -6.62
C LYS A 11 -4.59 19.02 -7.29
N ALA A 12 -4.07 17.93 -6.73
CA ALA A 12 -4.31 16.59 -7.26
C ALA A 12 -5.77 16.13 -7.06
N LEU A 13 -6.37 16.44 -5.90
CA LEU A 13 -7.77 16.06 -5.60
C LEU A 13 -8.79 16.89 -6.38
N GLU A 14 -8.49 18.13 -6.72
CA GLU A 14 -9.33 19.00 -7.56
C GLU A 14 -9.25 18.64 -9.05
N ASN A 15 -8.16 17.99 -9.47
CA ASN A 15 -8.01 17.54 -10.84
C ASN A 15 -8.87 16.28 -11.09
N GLN A 16 -10.05 16.50 -11.69
CA GLN A 16 -10.99 15.44 -12.05
C GLN A 16 -10.43 14.40 -13.03
N ASN A 17 -9.36 14.73 -13.77
CA ASN A 17 -8.69 13.78 -14.65
C ASN A 17 -7.76 12.85 -13.87
N LEU A 18 -7.15 13.32 -12.77
CA LEU A 18 -6.27 12.50 -11.92
C LEU A 18 -7.06 11.64 -10.94
N ALA A 19 -8.05 12.23 -10.28
CA ALA A 19 -8.86 11.55 -9.28
C ALA A 19 -9.68 10.43 -9.94
N GLY A 20 -9.26 9.18 -9.74
CA GLY A 20 -9.94 8.01 -10.29
C GLY A 20 -9.53 7.63 -11.72
N ILE A 21 -8.41 8.15 -12.25
CA ILE A 21 -7.90 7.74 -13.58
C ILE A 21 -7.67 6.23 -13.67
N LEU A 22 -7.18 5.64 -12.58
CA LEU A 22 -6.97 4.20 -12.46
C LEU A 22 -8.28 3.41 -12.33
N ASP A 23 -9.40 4.06 -12.02
CA ASP A 23 -10.71 3.40 -11.91
C ASP A 23 -11.37 3.18 -13.27
N ARG A 24 -10.94 3.91 -14.31
CA ARG A 24 -11.35 3.64 -15.71
C ARG A 24 -10.96 2.23 -16.15
N TRP A 25 -9.99 1.63 -15.48
CA TRP A 25 -9.57 0.26 -15.67
C TRP A 25 -9.95 -0.56 -14.44
N ASN A 26 -10.81 -1.57 -14.60
CA ASN A 26 -11.13 -2.52 -13.52
C ASN A 26 -9.95 -3.50 -13.27
N TYR A 27 -8.82 -2.95 -12.85
CA TYR A 27 -7.56 -3.66 -12.66
C TYR A 27 -7.69 -4.89 -11.76
N PRO A 28 -8.36 -4.85 -10.59
CA PRO A 28 -8.49 -6.04 -9.74
C PRO A 28 -9.14 -7.22 -10.47
N ALA A 29 -10.22 -6.97 -11.22
CA ALA A 29 -10.93 -8.02 -11.95
C ALA A 29 -10.12 -8.53 -13.16
N THR A 30 -9.54 -7.63 -13.97
CA THR A 30 -8.74 -8.05 -15.13
C THR A 30 -7.48 -8.78 -14.72
N ARG A 31 -6.87 -8.38 -13.59
CA ARG A 31 -5.72 -9.08 -13.02
C ARG A 31 -6.10 -10.47 -12.54
N ALA A 32 -7.20 -10.60 -11.80
CA ALA A 32 -7.68 -11.91 -11.34
C ALA A 32 -7.87 -12.87 -12.52
N LYS A 33 -8.49 -12.40 -13.61
CA LYS A 33 -8.63 -13.16 -14.85
C LYS A 33 -7.28 -13.53 -15.49
N ALA A 34 -6.30 -12.63 -15.48
CA ALA A 34 -4.97 -12.91 -16.03
C ALA A 34 -4.20 -14.02 -15.26
N PHE A 35 -4.55 -14.25 -13.99
CA PHE A 35 -4.00 -15.31 -13.15
C PHE A 35 -4.89 -16.57 -13.08
N GLU A 36 -5.96 -16.65 -13.86
CA GLU A 36 -6.82 -17.82 -13.91
C GLU A 36 -6.01 -19.05 -14.38
N GLY A 37 -6.07 -20.16 -13.64
CA GLY A 37 -5.24 -21.35 -13.87
C GLY A 37 -3.78 -21.23 -13.44
N VAL A 38 -3.36 -20.12 -12.83
CA VAL A 38 -2.00 -19.92 -12.30
C VAL A 38 -2.04 -19.86 -10.78
N ASP A 39 -1.23 -20.68 -10.12
CA ASP A 39 -1.02 -20.56 -8.67
C ASP A 39 -0.17 -19.31 -8.38
N PHE A 40 -0.85 -18.22 -8.08
CA PHE A 40 -0.21 -16.94 -7.79
C PHE A 40 0.64 -17.00 -6.51
N GLU A 41 0.25 -17.76 -5.49
CA GLU A 41 1.02 -17.85 -4.24
C GLU A 41 2.31 -18.64 -4.43
N ALA A 42 2.27 -19.76 -5.16
CA ALA A 42 3.48 -20.49 -5.52
C ALA A 42 4.40 -19.64 -6.41
N LEU A 43 3.84 -18.98 -7.44
CA LEU A 43 4.60 -18.13 -8.36
C LEU A 43 5.30 -16.98 -7.64
N ARG A 44 4.58 -16.25 -6.78
CA ARG A 44 5.16 -15.11 -6.05
C ARG A 44 6.16 -15.54 -4.96
N SER A 45 6.00 -16.74 -4.39
CA SER A 45 7.00 -17.33 -3.48
C SER A 45 8.30 -17.59 -4.22
N LYS A 46 8.22 -18.25 -5.39
CA LYS A 46 9.40 -18.51 -6.23
C LYS A 46 10.15 -17.23 -6.61
N ILE A 47 9.42 -16.16 -6.96
CA ILE A 47 10.03 -14.86 -7.27
C ILE A 47 10.70 -14.25 -6.02
N ALA A 48 10.03 -14.32 -4.87
CA ALA A 48 10.59 -13.82 -3.61
C ALA A 48 11.88 -14.57 -3.24
N ASP A 49 11.92 -15.90 -3.41
CA ASP A 49 13.10 -16.72 -3.14
C ASP A 49 14.26 -16.35 -4.07
N ILE A 50 14.03 -16.36 -5.40
CA ILE A 50 15.04 -16.00 -6.41
C ILE A 50 15.61 -14.61 -6.13
N LYS A 51 14.74 -13.62 -5.92
CA LYS A 51 15.18 -12.24 -5.76
C LYS A 51 15.74 -11.95 -4.38
N GLY A 52 15.26 -12.62 -3.34
CA GLY A 52 15.75 -12.50 -1.97
C GLY A 52 17.15 -13.10 -1.83
N GLU A 53 17.38 -14.25 -2.45
CA GLU A 53 18.71 -14.86 -2.56
C GLU A 53 19.67 -13.97 -3.36
N ALA A 54 19.22 -13.46 -4.52
CA ALA A 54 20.02 -12.56 -5.34
C ALA A 54 20.41 -11.28 -4.58
N ALA A 55 19.47 -10.69 -3.82
CA ALA A 55 19.74 -9.53 -2.99
C ALA A 55 20.87 -9.78 -1.97
N GLY A 56 21.01 -11.01 -1.45
CA GLY A 56 22.08 -11.37 -0.51
C GLY A 56 23.47 -11.54 -1.12
N ARG A 57 23.58 -11.61 -2.46
CA ARG A 57 24.84 -11.90 -3.17
C ARG A 57 25.03 -11.02 -4.43
N LEU A 58 24.51 -9.79 -4.39
CA LEU A 58 24.52 -8.89 -5.54
C LEU A 58 25.92 -8.65 -6.12
N ASP A 59 26.95 -8.52 -5.27
CA ASP A 59 28.32 -8.27 -5.72
C ASP A 59 28.91 -9.49 -6.46
N GLU A 60 28.72 -10.70 -5.92
CA GLU A 60 29.09 -11.97 -6.57
C GLU A 60 28.37 -12.16 -7.92
N LEU A 61 27.07 -11.87 -7.95
CA LEU A 61 26.27 -11.96 -9.18
C LEU A 61 26.71 -10.91 -10.20
N ALA A 62 27.12 -9.72 -9.79
CA ALA A 62 27.63 -8.69 -10.68
C ALA A 62 28.95 -9.10 -11.33
N GLU A 63 29.87 -9.70 -10.57
CA GLU A 63 31.12 -10.22 -11.12
C GLU A 63 30.89 -11.39 -12.08
N THR A 64 29.98 -12.31 -11.73
CA THR A 64 29.59 -13.43 -12.60
C THR A 64 28.96 -12.92 -13.89
N PHE A 65 28.01 -11.99 -13.79
CA PHE A 65 27.38 -11.35 -14.95
C PHE A 65 28.42 -10.67 -15.84
N LYS A 66 29.30 -9.85 -15.24
CA LYS A 66 30.35 -9.13 -15.96
C LYS A 66 31.22 -10.09 -16.76
N LYS A 67 31.77 -11.12 -16.10
CA LYS A 67 32.61 -12.13 -16.74
C LYS A 67 31.93 -12.77 -17.94
N ASN A 68 30.68 -13.20 -17.79
CA ASN A 68 29.95 -13.91 -18.85
C ASN A 68 29.51 -12.98 -19.99
N ALA A 69 29.12 -11.74 -19.69
CA ALA A 69 28.80 -10.74 -20.71
C ALA A 69 30.04 -10.34 -21.53
N GLU A 70 31.18 -10.13 -20.86
CA GLU A 70 32.46 -9.81 -21.51
C GLU A 70 32.95 -10.96 -22.40
N ALA A 71 32.76 -12.21 -21.98
CA ALA A 71 33.04 -13.38 -22.81
C ALA A 71 32.21 -13.42 -24.10
N ASN A 72 31.02 -12.81 -24.11
CA ASN A 72 30.16 -12.66 -25.29
C ASN A 72 30.43 -11.38 -26.11
N GLY A 73 31.49 -10.62 -25.78
CA GLY A 73 31.86 -9.40 -26.49
C GLY A 73 31.11 -8.14 -26.05
N ILE A 74 30.44 -8.16 -24.90
CA ILE A 74 29.78 -6.99 -24.30
C ILE A 74 30.71 -6.30 -23.32
N LYS A 75 30.83 -4.98 -23.37
CA LYS A 75 31.61 -4.21 -22.39
C LYS A 75 30.79 -3.96 -21.13
N VAL A 76 31.29 -4.32 -19.95
CA VAL A 76 30.56 -4.09 -18.70
C VAL A 76 31.31 -3.10 -17.79
N PHE A 77 30.62 -2.03 -17.40
CA PHE A 77 31.13 -1.05 -16.45
C PHE A 77 30.35 -1.13 -15.14
N ARG A 78 31.08 -1.22 -14.02
CA ARG A 78 30.49 -1.16 -12.68
C ARG A 78 30.50 0.27 -12.16
N ALA A 79 29.31 0.86 -12.00
CA ALA A 79 29.14 2.18 -11.44
C ALA A 79 28.73 2.07 -9.96
N ASN A 80 29.56 2.60 -9.06
CA ASN A 80 29.27 2.64 -7.62
C ASN A 80 28.24 3.73 -7.23
N SER A 81 27.96 4.68 -8.12
CA SER A 81 27.14 5.86 -7.86
C SER A 81 26.48 6.36 -9.14
N ALA A 82 25.43 7.17 -8.98
CA ALA A 82 24.80 7.89 -10.08
C ALA A 82 25.82 8.69 -10.90
N GLU A 83 26.76 9.38 -10.23
CA GLU A 83 27.80 10.17 -10.88
C GLU A 83 28.74 9.34 -11.74
N ALA A 84 29.21 8.20 -11.23
CA ALA A 84 30.08 7.30 -12.00
C ALA A 84 29.39 6.77 -13.25
N ALA A 85 28.09 6.45 -13.17
CA ALA A 85 27.30 6.02 -14.34
C ALA A 85 27.17 7.15 -15.37
N ARG A 86 26.81 8.35 -14.93
CA ARG A 86 26.71 9.55 -15.78
C ARG A 86 28.01 9.86 -16.50
N GLN A 87 29.13 9.91 -15.76
CA GLN A 87 30.43 10.24 -16.32
C GLN A 87 30.91 9.20 -17.33
N TYR A 88 30.66 7.91 -17.08
CA TYR A 88 30.99 6.85 -18.02
C TYR A 88 30.25 7.04 -19.36
N ILE A 89 28.94 7.28 -19.29
CA ILE A 89 28.11 7.48 -20.49
C ILE A 89 28.54 8.74 -21.24
N ALA A 90 28.76 9.86 -20.56
CA ALA A 90 29.24 11.09 -21.22
C ALA A 90 30.61 10.93 -21.86
N ASN A 91 31.55 10.23 -21.21
CA ASN A 91 32.85 9.93 -21.78
C ASN A 91 32.74 9.07 -23.04
N LEU A 92 31.86 8.06 -23.02
CA LEU A 92 31.59 7.22 -24.19
C LEU A 92 30.98 8.04 -25.33
N CYS A 93 30.00 8.92 -25.03
CA CYS A 93 29.43 9.82 -26.02
C CYS A 93 30.51 10.70 -26.67
N LYS A 94 31.43 11.24 -25.86
CA LYS A 94 32.55 12.06 -26.34
C LYS A 94 33.54 11.24 -27.20
N GLU A 95 33.90 10.04 -26.77
CA GLU A 95 34.81 9.14 -27.51
C GLU A 95 34.24 8.79 -28.89
N LYS A 96 32.93 8.52 -28.95
CA LYS A 96 32.25 8.09 -30.18
C LYS A 96 31.71 9.24 -31.02
N GLY A 97 31.81 10.49 -30.56
CA GLY A 97 31.26 11.65 -31.23
C GLY A 97 29.72 11.65 -31.32
N VAL A 98 29.05 11.04 -30.34
CA VAL A 98 27.59 10.93 -30.26
C VAL A 98 26.98 12.32 -30.05
N LYS A 99 25.97 12.64 -30.86
CA LYS A 99 25.16 13.87 -30.74
C LYS A 99 23.70 13.58 -30.48
N LYS A 100 23.19 12.45 -30.98
CA LYS A 100 21.79 12.04 -30.86
C LYS A 100 21.66 10.67 -30.22
N ILE A 101 20.81 10.60 -29.21
CA ILE A 101 20.49 9.38 -28.46
C ILE A 101 18.99 9.10 -28.54
N VAL A 102 18.64 7.83 -28.72
CA VAL A 102 17.26 7.35 -28.53
C VAL A 102 17.16 6.45 -27.32
N LYS A 103 16.08 6.57 -26.54
CA LYS A 103 15.88 5.82 -25.30
C LYS A 103 14.59 5.01 -25.29
N SER A 104 14.65 3.81 -24.73
CA SER A 104 13.53 2.86 -24.76
C SER A 104 12.60 2.91 -23.54
N LYS A 105 12.61 4.01 -22.77
CA LYS A 105 12.19 4.10 -21.36
C LYS A 105 13.09 3.35 -20.38
N SER A 106 13.57 4.05 -19.35
CA SER A 106 14.33 3.45 -18.25
C SER A 106 14.22 4.28 -16.97
N MET A 107 13.61 3.70 -15.92
CA MET A 107 13.60 4.35 -14.60
C MET A 107 15.01 4.60 -14.06
N ALA A 108 16.01 3.81 -14.48
CA ALA A 108 17.39 4.00 -14.05
C ALA A 108 18.02 5.26 -14.67
N THR A 109 17.60 5.68 -15.86
CA THR A 109 18.08 6.95 -16.45
C THR A 109 17.43 8.14 -15.77
N GLU A 110 16.17 8.01 -15.37
CA GLU A 110 15.46 9.01 -14.55
C GLU A 110 16.07 9.13 -13.15
N GLU A 111 16.42 8.00 -12.52
CA GLU A 111 17.06 7.93 -11.19
C GLU A 111 18.34 8.76 -11.09
N ILE A 112 19.09 8.88 -12.19
CA ILE A 112 20.34 9.63 -12.24
C ILE A 112 20.21 10.96 -13.00
N HIS A 113 19.00 11.35 -13.40
CA HIS A 113 18.73 12.53 -14.23
C HIS A 113 19.62 12.61 -15.48
N LEU A 114 19.77 11.48 -16.18
CA LEU A 114 20.74 11.34 -17.27
C LEU A 114 20.50 12.33 -18.41
N ASN A 115 19.24 12.58 -18.79
CA ASN A 115 18.91 13.50 -19.87
C ASN A 115 19.42 14.91 -19.56
N HIS A 116 19.06 15.45 -18.39
CA HIS A 116 19.49 16.78 -17.97
C HIS A 116 21.01 16.90 -17.95
N PHE A 117 21.70 15.87 -17.45
CA PHE A 117 23.17 15.85 -17.45
C PHE A 117 23.76 15.84 -18.87
N LEU A 118 23.21 15.06 -19.81
CA LEU A 118 23.71 14.99 -21.18
C LEU A 118 23.38 16.25 -22.00
N ASP A 119 22.27 16.92 -21.69
CA ASP A 119 21.89 18.20 -22.30
C ASP A 119 22.95 19.28 -22.03
N GLU A 120 23.60 19.28 -20.86
CA GLU A 120 24.73 20.18 -20.53
C GLU A 120 25.94 20.00 -21.47
N PHE A 121 26.07 18.82 -22.09
CA PHE A 121 27.11 18.52 -23.08
C PHE A 121 26.63 18.71 -24.53
N GLY A 122 25.41 19.22 -24.74
CA GLY A 122 24.81 19.42 -26.05
C GLY A 122 24.43 18.12 -26.76
N ILE A 123 24.19 17.04 -26.01
CA ILE A 123 23.78 15.74 -26.54
C ILE A 123 22.25 15.64 -26.44
N GLN A 124 21.58 15.50 -27.57
CA GLN A 124 20.13 15.36 -27.62
C GLN A 124 19.72 13.93 -27.24
N SER A 125 18.85 13.78 -26.24
CA SER A 125 18.33 12.49 -25.77
C SER A 125 16.81 12.42 -25.92
N ASP A 126 16.34 11.62 -26.88
CA ASP A 126 14.93 11.47 -27.20
C ASP A 126 14.33 10.19 -26.64
N GLU A 127 13.20 10.31 -25.93
CA GLU A 127 12.38 9.17 -25.53
C GLU A 127 11.60 8.58 -26.70
N THR A 128 11.50 7.26 -26.71
CA THR A 128 10.81 6.52 -27.79
C THR A 128 9.68 5.64 -27.31
N ASP A 129 9.49 5.52 -25.99
CA ASP A 129 8.24 5.03 -25.40
C ASP A 129 7.19 6.13 -25.52
N LEU A 130 5.98 5.80 -26.00
CA LEU A 130 4.97 6.82 -26.23
C LEU A 130 4.66 7.64 -24.96
N GLY A 131 4.57 6.98 -23.81
CA GLY A 131 4.26 7.63 -22.55
C GLY A 131 5.39 8.55 -22.08
N GLU A 132 6.64 8.08 -22.14
CA GLU A 132 7.79 8.91 -21.78
C GLU A 132 8.00 10.07 -22.76
N TRP A 133 7.76 9.85 -24.05
CA TRP A 133 7.85 10.91 -25.05
C TRP A 133 6.82 12.01 -24.81
N ILE A 134 5.58 11.65 -24.47
CA ILE A 134 4.56 12.62 -24.05
C ILE A 134 5.04 13.41 -22.83
N CYS A 135 5.59 12.74 -21.81
CA CYS A 135 6.12 13.42 -20.62
C CYS A 135 7.30 14.36 -20.97
N GLN A 136 8.17 13.95 -21.89
CA GLN A 136 9.28 14.78 -22.37
C GLN A 136 8.79 16.04 -23.09
N LEU A 137 7.80 15.91 -23.99
CA LEU A 137 7.17 17.06 -24.67
C LEU A 137 6.48 18.00 -23.68
N ALA A 138 5.86 17.44 -22.65
CA ALA A 138 5.20 18.22 -21.60
C ALA A 138 6.19 18.86 -20.60
N HIS A 139 7.49 18.53 -20.67
CA HIS A 139 8.49 18.88 -19.67
C HIS A 139 8.10 18.46 -18.24
N GLN A 140 7.48 17.29 -18.11
CA GLN A 140 6.98 16.74 -16.85
C GLN A 140 7.64 15.40 -16.52
N THR A 141 7.72 15.06 -15.25
CA THR A 141 8.19 13.74 -14.81
C THR A 141 7.11 12.68 -14.96
N PRO A 142 7.47 11.39 -15.08
CA PRO A 142 6.50 10.30 -15.10
C PRO A 142 5.65 10.24 -13.83
N SER A 143 4.33 10.18 -13.98
CA SER A 143 3.43 10.01 -12.85
C SER A 143 3.30 8.54 -12.40
N HIS A 144 3.58 7.56 -13.27
CA HIS A 144 3.41 6.13 -13.00
C HIS A 144 4.45 5.28 -13.74
N MET A 145 5.08 4.31 -13.05
CA MET A 145 6.20 3.51 -13.58
C MET A 145 5.88 2.75 -14.88
N VAL A 146 4.65 2.26 -15.04
CA VAL A 146 4.25 1.50 -16.26
C VAL A 146 3.50 2.39 -17.27
N MET A 147 2.90 3.50 -16.83
CA MET A 147 2.02 4.36 -17.63
C MET A 147 2.43 5.84 -17.40
N PRO A 148 3.57 6.30 -17.94
CA PRO A 148 4.22 7.55 -17.51
C PRO A 148 3.29 8.78 -17.54
N ALA A 149 2.63 8.97 -18.69
CA ALA A 149 1.70 10.05 -18.97
C ALA A 149 0.27 9.83 -18.44
N LEU A 150 0.08 8.95 -17.43
CA LEU A 150 -1.25 8.67 -16.85
C LEU A 150 -1.96 9.94 -16.36
N HIS A 151 -1.23 11.01 -16.04
CA HIS A 151 -1.79 12.27 -15.55
C HIS A 151 -2.38 13.18 -16.63
N LEU A 152 -2.15 12.87 -17.92
CA LEU A 152 -2.56 13.72 -19.05
C LEU A 152 -3.79 13.14 -19.76
N THR A 153 -4.66 14.04 -20.19
CA THR A 153 -5.83 13.72 -21.01
C THR A 153 -5.45 13.57 -22.48
N LYS A 154 -6.35 12.95 -23.26
CA LYS A 154 -6.13 12.83 -24.72
C LYS A 154 -6.18 14.19 -25.42
N GLU A 155 -6.92 15.15 -24.88
CA GLU A 155 -6.99 16.54 -25.34
C GLU A 155 -5.62 17.23 -25.16
N GLU A 156 -5.07 17.19 -23.94
CA GLU A 156 -3.74 17.76 -23.66
C GLU A 156 -2.64 17.10 -24.50
N ILE A 157 -2.73 15.78 -24.71
CA ILE A 157 -1.79 15.05 -25.59
C ILE A 157 -1.93 15.52 -27.05
N SER A 158 -3.16 15.76 -27.51
CA SER A 158 -3.40 16.27 -28.87
C SER A 158 -2.77 17.64 -29.07
N ASP A 159 -2.92 18.54 -28.10
CA ASP A 159 -2.33 19.88 -28.13
C ASP A 159 -0.79 19.82 -28.16
N LEU A 160 -0.18 18.98 -27.32
CA LEU A 160 1.27 18.75 -27.31
C LEU A 160 1.78 18.22 -28.66
N PHE A 161 1.06 17.27 -29.27
CA PHE A 161 1.45 16.73 -30.58
C PHE A 161 1.24 17.75 -31.70
N ALA A 162 0.21 18.60 -31.60
CA ALA A 162 -0.05 19.65 -32.57
C ALA A 162 1.07 20.71 -32.56
N GLU A 163 1.58 21.05 -31.37
CA GLU A 163 2.74 21.94 -31.21
C GLU A 163 4.02 21.33 -31.81
N GLU A 164 4.34 20.08 -31.45
CA GLU A 164 5.54 19.39 -31.92
C GLU A 164 5.52 19.17 -33.44
N THR A 165 4.37 18.80 -33.99
CA THR A 165 4.24 18.51 -35.44
C THR A 165 3.87 19.72 -36.28
N LYS A 166 3.55 20.85 -35.64
CA LYS A 166 3.07 22.09 -36.26
C LYS A 166 1.84 21.87 -37.16
N GLN A 167 0.97 20.93 -36.78
CA GLN A 167 -0.24 20.57 -37.51
C GLN A 167 -1.42 20.42 -36.55
N PRO A 168 -2.63 20.91 -36.89
CA PRO A 168 -3.80 20.66 -36.05
C PRO A 168 -4.16 19.17 -36.09
N LEU A 169 -4.38 18.59 -34.92
CA LEU A 169 -4.75 17.19 -34.76
C LEU A 169 -6.12 17.06 -34.11
N ASP A 170 -6.86 16.03 -34.49
CA ASP A 170 -8.09 15.65 -33.82
C ASP A 170 -7.80 14.74 -32.62
N ASN A 171 -8.72 14.70 -31.66
CA ASN A 171 -8.58 13.93 -30.42
C ASN A 171 -8.80 12.41 -30.62
N ASP A 172 -8.58 11.90 -31.84
CA ASP A 172 -8.68 10.49 -32.18
C ASP A 172 -7.37 9.77 -31.81
N ILE A 173 -7.49 8.81 -30.88
CA ILE A 173 -6.33 8.09 -30.33
C ILE A 173 -5.53 7.38 -31.43
N GLN A 174 -6.19 6.79 -32.44
CA GLN A 174 -5.49 6.05 -33.49
C GLN A 174 -4.67 6.98 -34.39
N LYS A 175 -5.19 8.17 -34.68
CA LYS A 175 -4.46 9.21 -35.42
C LYS A 175 -3.30 9.77 -34.62
N LEU A 176 -3.50 10.09 -33.33
CA LEU A 176 -2.42 10.55 -32.44
C LEU A 176 -1.27 9.54 -32.36
N VAL A 177 -1.58 8.24 -32.21
CA VAL A 177 -0.55 7.18 -32.20
C VAL A 177 0.18 7.07 -33.55
N LYS A 178 -0.51 7.25 -34.68
CA LYS A 178 0.14 7.26 -36.01
C LYS A 178 1.09 8.44 -36.18
N VAL A 179 0.70 9.62 -35.68
CA VAL A 179 1.51 10.83 -35.70
C VAL A 179 2.76 10.65 -34.86
N ALA A 180 2.60 10.21 -33.60
CA ALA A 180 3.72 9.89 -32.71
C ALA A 180 4.67 8.87 -33.34
N ARG A 181 4.13 7.80 -33.92
CA ARG A 181 4.93 6.79 -34.61
C ARG A 181 5.73 7.36 -35.76
N LYS A 182 5.19 8.31 -36.53
CA LYS A 182 5.93 8.96 -37.62
C LYS A 182 7.08 9.81 -37.07
N ALA A 183 6.80 10.67 -36.09
CA ALA A 183 7.79 11.54 -35.47
C ALA A 183 8.94 10.77 -34.81
N ILE A 184 8.61 9.75 -34.00
CA ILE A 184 9.62 8.94 -33.30
C ILE A 184 10.41 8.07 -34.29
N ARG A 185 9.81 7.65 -35.42
CA ARG A 185 10.47 6.74 -36.36
C ARG A 185 11.72 7.34 -36.99
N GLU A 186 11.69 8.61 -37.36
CA GLU A 186 12.84 9.31 -37.93
C GLU A 186 14.01 9.36 -36.93
N LYS A 187 13.72 9.61 -35.65
CA LYS A 187 14.71 9.66 -34.57
C LYS A 187 15.54 8.38 -34.43
N PHE A 188 14.95 7.20 -34.62
CA PHE A 188 15.69 5.93 -34.54
C PHE A 188 16.78 5.80 -35.61
N PHE A 189 16.55 6.32 -36.82
CA PHE A 189 17.51 6.23 -37.92
C PHE A 189 18.62 7.27 -37.83
N GLU A 190 18.35 8.39 -37.17
CA GLU A 190 19.32 9.48 -36.98
C GLU A 190 20.18 9.32 -35.73
N ALA A 191 19.85 8.38 -34.84
CA ALA A 191 20.52 8.23 -33.56
C ALA A 191 21.88 7.54 -33.69
N ASP A 192 22.89 8.12 -33.05
CA ASP A 192 24.24 7.54 -32.98
C ASP A 192 24.31 6.42 -31.94
N MET A 193 23.53 6.55 -30.86
CA MET A 193 23.52 5.64 -29.72
C MET A 193 22.09 5.37 -29.22
N GLY A 194 21.83 4.13 -28.81
CA GLY A 194 20.61 3.73 -28.13
C GLY A 194 20.85 3.47 -26.65
N ILE A 195 20.00 3.99 -25.78
CA ILE A 195 20.04 3.69 -24.34
C ILE A 195 18.80 2.93 -23.90
N SER A 196 18.99 1.79 -23.25
CA SER A 196 17.91 1.00 -22.67
C SER A 196 18.09 0.78 -21.17
N GLY A 197 17.02 0.34 -20.52
CA GLY A 197 17.11 -0.37 -19.23
C GLY A 197 17.14 -1.88 -19.44
N ALA A 198 16.92 -2.61 -18.34
CA ALA A 198 16.60 -4.04 -18.37
C ALA A 198 15.57 -4.38 -17.27
N ASN A 199 14.67 -5.33 -17.58
CA ASN A 199 13.76 -5.89 -16.58
C ASN A 199 14.48 -6.95 -15.73
N ILE A 200 15.39 -7.71 -16.34
CA ILE A 200 16.16 -8.81 -15.73
C ILE A 200 17.59 -8.77 -16.31
N ALA A 201 18.59 -9.07 -15.49
CA ALA A 201 19.96 -9.35 -15.92
C ALA A 201 20.36 -10.74 -15.41
N ILE A 202 20.73 -11.65 -16.30
CA ILE A 202 20.98 -13.07 -15.99
C ILE A 202 22.48 -13.27 -15.82
N ALA A 203 22.93 -13.56 -14.60
CA ALA A 203 24.35 -13.69 -14.28
C ALA A 203 25.01 -14.86 -15.02
N GLU A 204 24.35 -16.02 -15.06
CA GLU A 204 24.82 -17.23 -15.74
C GLU A 204 25.22 -16.99 -17.20
N THR A 205 24.43 -16.20 -17.95
CA THR A 205 24.61 -16.03 -19.39
C THR A 205 25.16 -14.66 -19.79
N GLY A 206 25.24 -13.71 -18.86
CA GLY A 206 25.57 -12.31 -19.16
C GLY A 206 24.49 -11.59 -19.98
N SER A 207 23.27 -12.13 -20.00
CA SER A 207 22.19 -11.61 -20.86
C SER A 207 21.30 -10.60 -20.13
N ILE A 208 20.83 -9.58 -20.83
CA ILE A 208 19.73 -8.72 -20.35
C ILE A 208 18.41 -9.11 -21.01
N VAL A 209 17.32 -8.95 -20.26
CA VAL A 209 15.96 -9.21 -20.73
C VAL A 209 15.14 -7.93 -20.65
N ILE A 210 14.49 -7.59 -21.76
CA ILE A 210 13.65 -6.39 -21.90
C ILE A 210 12.24 -6.80 -22.31
N CYS A 211 11.24 -6.32 -21.57
CA CYS A 211 9.83 -6.53 -21.84
C CYS A 211 9.24 -5.24 -22.44
N THR A 212 8.64 -5.32 -23.63
CA THR A 212 7.99 -4.16 -24.28
C THR A 212 6.73 -4.58 -25.02
N ASN A 213 5.77 -3.65 -25.13
CA ASN A 213 4.56 -3.81 -25.94
C ASN A 213 4.64 -3.08 -27.29
N GLU A 214 5.48 -2.06 -27.40
CA GLU A 214 5.52 -1.13 -28.54
C GLU A 214 6.61 -1.48 -29.56
N GLY A 215 7.57 -2.34 -29.18
CA GLY A 215 8.70 -2.74 -30.03
C GLY A 215 9.79 -1.67 -30.16
N ASN A 216 9.57 -0.46 -29.65
CA ASN A 216 10.52 0.64 -29.56
C ASN A 216 11.86 0.20 -28.95
N ALA A 217 11.85 -0.57 -27.86
CA ALA A 217 13.07 -1.05 -27.22
C ALA A 217 13.92 -1.94 -28.14
N ARG A 218 13.29 -2.71 -29.02
CA ARG A 218 14.03 -3.48 -30.02
C ARG A 218 14.74 -2.53 -30.98
N LEU A 219 14.06 -1.50 -31.47
CA LEU A 219 14.67 -0.51 -32.36
C LEU A 219 15.81 0.25 -31.70
N VAL A 220 15.65 0.69 -30.43
CA VAL A 220 16.71 1.35 -29.65
C VAL A 220 17.94 0.46 -29.49
N THR A 221 17.75 -0.84 -29.27
CA THR A 221 18.88 -1.77 -29.02
C THR A 221 19.50 -2.32 -30.30
N THR A 222 18.80 -2.29 -31.43
CA THR A 222 19.28 -2.88 -32.69
C THR A 222 19.74 -1.88 -33.74
N LEU A 223 19.12 -0.69 -33.86
CA LEU A 223 19.43 0.23 -34.96
C LEU A 223 20.70 1.07 -34.71
N PRO A 224 20.85 1.80 -33.58
CA PRO A 224 22.03 2.63 -33.36
C PRO A 224 23.31 1.80 -33.26
N LYS A 225 24.44 2.31 -33.77
CA LYS A 225 25.72 1.57 -33.83
C LYS A 225 26.31 1.25 -32.45
N VAL A 226 25.92 2.03 -31.44
CA VAL A 226 26.27 1.84 -30.03
C VAL A 226 25.02 1.62 -29.21
N HIS A 227 24.99 0.57 -28.39
CA HIS A 227 23.93 0.32 -27.42
C HIS A 227 24.48 0.37 -26.00
N VAL A 228 23.86 1.16 -25.13
CA VAL A 228 24.16 1.19 -23.69
C VAL A 228 22.93 0.74 -22.90
N ALA A 229 23.06 -0.30 -22.08
CA ALA A 229 22.03 -0.67 -21.11
C ALA A 229 22.43 -0.20 -19.71
N LEU A 230 21.61 0.64 -19.08
CA LEU A 230 21.77 1.06 -17.69
C LEU A 230 20.93 0.16 -16.78
N VAL A 231 21.57 -0.61 -15.92
CA VAL A 231 20.94 -1.70 -15.18
C VAL A 231 21.33 -1.63 -13.70
N GLY A 232 20.35 -1.45 -12.81
CA GLY A 232 20.59 -1.52 -11.37
C GLY A 232 20.93 -2.95 -10.93
N LEU A 233 21.78 -3.09 -9.91
CA LEU A 233 22.18 -4.41 -9.38
C LEU A 233 20.98 -5.27 -8.96
N GLU A 234 19.89 -4.65 -8.49
CA GLU A 234 18.68 -5.35 -8.07
C GLU A 234 17.96 -6.06 -9.23
N LYS A 235 18.39 -5.87 -10.48
CA LYS A 235 17.87 -6.60 -11.65
C LYS A 235 18.50 -7.97 -11.85
N LEU A 236 19.62 -8.26 -11.19
CA LEU A 236 20.34 -9.51 -11.33
C LEU A 236 19.52 -10.71 -10.85
N VAL A 237 19.56 -11.80 -11.61
CA VAL A 237 19.12 -13.14 -11.23
C VAL A 237 20.25 -14.14 -11.51
N PRO A 238 20.37 -15.22 -10.73
CA PRO A 238 21.47 -16.16 -10.91
C PRO A 238 21.41 -16.89 -12.26
N ASN A 239 20.28 -17.55 -12.57
CA ASN A 239 20.19 -18.51 -13.66
C ASN A 239 19.23 -18.08 -14.77
N TYR A 240 19.41 -18.63 -15.97
CA TYR A 240 18.53 -18.37 -17.11
C TYR A 240 17.06 -18.72 -16.81
N THR A 241 16.82 -19.84 -16.12
CA THR A 241 15.48 -20.31 -15.75
C THR A 241 14.75 -19.37 -14.77
N ASP A 242 15.49 -18.51 -14.08
CA ASP A 242 14.93 -17.57 -13.11
C ASP A 242 14.19 -16.41 -13.78
N ALA A 243 14.40 -16.20 -15.08
CA ALA A 243 13.65 -15.23 -15.87
C ALA A 243 12.18 -15.64 -16.06
N ALA A 244 11.89 -16.93 -16.23
CA ALA A 244 10.55 -17.44 -16.52
C ALA A 244 9.47 -17.04 -15.49
N PRO A 245 9.66 -17.22 -14.16
CA PRO A 245 8.65 -16.79 -13.19
C PRO A 245 8.43 -15.27 -13.20
N ILE A 246 9.49 -14.48 -13.40
CA ILE A 246 9.37 -13.01 -13.49
C ILE A 246 8.57 -12.62 -14.74
N LEU A 247 8.86 -13.23 -15.90
CA LEU A 247 8.13 -13.00 -17.15
C LEU A 247 6.66 -13.46 -17.07
N ALA A 248 6.35 -14.48 -16.28
CA ALA A 248 4.98 -14.90 -16.05
C ALA A 248 4.21 -13.90 -15.16
N ALA A 249 4.86 -13.36 -14.11
CA ALA A 249 4.18 -12.51 -13.14
C ALA A 249 4.13 -11.03 -13.55
N LEU A 250 5.18 -10.50 -14.18
CA LEU A 250 5.33 -9.06 -14.47
C LEU A 250 4.19 -8.50 -15.32
N PRO A 251 3.87 -9.00 -16.53
CA PRO A 251 2.81 -8.45 -17.37
C PRO A 251 1.41 -8.66 -16.77
N ARG A 252 1.16 -9.81 -16.13
CA ARG A 252 -0.11 -10.08 -15.45
C ARG A 252 -0.38 -9.08 -14.33
N ASN A 253 0.67 -8.71 -13.60
CA ASN A 253 0.60 -7.68 -12.57
C ASN A 253 0.59 -6.26 -13.12
N ALA A 254 1.31 -5.96 -14.20
CA ALA A 254 1.46 -4.61 -14.70
C ALA A 254 0.25 -4.14 -15.50
N THR A 255 -0.11 -4.92 -16.53
CA THR A 255 -1.09 -4.57 -17.59
C THR A 255 -2.24 -5.58 -17.69
N SER A 256 -2.32 -6.55 -16.76
CA SER A 256 -3.26 -7.70 -16.84
C SER A 256 -3.11 -8.52 -18.13
N GLN A 257 -1.93 -8.49 -18.77
CA GLN A 257 -1.62 -9.28 -19.95
C GLN A 257 -0.96 -10.60 -19.56
N LEU A 258 -1.21 -11.68 -20.31
CA LEU A 258 -0.56 -12.97 -20.04
C LEU A 258 0.95 -12.93 -20.34
N LEU A 259 1.35 -12.12 -21.32
CA LEU A 259 2.72 -11.80 -21.68
C LEU A 259 2.74 -10.43 -22.35
N THR A 260 3.89 -9.74 -22.35
CA THR A 260 4.09 -8.56 -23.22
C THR A 260 4.18 -8.99 -24.68
N SER A 261 3.95 -8.06 -25.62
CA SER A 261 4.10 -8.34 -27.06
C SER A 261 5.50 -8.84 -27.42
N TYR A 262 6.53 -8.37 -26.70
CA TYR A 262 7.91 -8.78 -26.87
C TYR A 262 8.59 -9.04 -25.53
N ALA A 263 9.39 -10.10 -25.47
CA ALA A 263 10.39 -10.36 -24.44
C ALA A 263 11.73 -10.63 -25.14
N SER A 264 12.61 -9.63 -25.15
CA SER A 264 13.87 -9.67 -25.90
C SER A 264 15.02 -10.03 -24.98
N PHE A 265 15.79 -11.04 -25.37
CA PHE A 265 17.03 -11.45 -24.70
C PHE A 265 18.21 -10.96 -25.53
N ILE A 266 19.07 -10.14 -24.92
CA ILE A 266 20.30 -9.64 -25.56
C ILE A 266 21.48 -10.27 -24.82
N SER A 267 22.18 -11.16 -25.50
CA SER A 267 23.28 -11.96 -24.92
C SER A 267 24.64 -11.66 -25.55
N ALA A 268 24.66 -11.08 -26.75
CA ALA A 268 25.86 -10.73 -27.50
C ALA A 268 25.55 -9.56 -28.45
N PRO A 269 26.58 -8.83 -28.92
CA PRO A 269 26.43 -7.87 -29.99
C PRO A 269 25.96 -8.51 -31.30
N THR A 270 25.39 -7.69 -32.19
CA THR A 270 24.92 -8.10 -33.52
C THR A 270 25.59 -7.24 -34.59
N LEU A 271 25.54 -7.67 -35.84
CA LEU A 271 26.05 -6.85 -36.95
C LEU A 271 25.14 -5.63 -37.18
N ASN A 272 25.75 -4.49 -37.46
CA ASN A 272 25.08 -3.33 -38.03
C ASN A 272 24.76 -3.60 -39.51
N ASP A 273 23.95 -2.74 -40.11
CA ASP A 273 23.57 -2.80 -41.52
C ASP A 273 24.76 -2.66 -42.49
N ASP A 274 25.80 -1.93 -42.09
CA ASP A 274 27.07 -1.80 -42.79
C ASP A 274 28.04 -2.99 -42.59
N GLY A 275 27.62 -4.04 -41.87
CA GLY A 275 28.40 -5.23 -41.60
C GLY A 275 29.45 -5.07 -40.48
N THR A 276 29.57 -3.90 -39.86
CA THR A 276 30.41 -3.72 -38.66
C THR A 276 29.75 -4.37 -37.44
N MET A 277 30.56 -4.81 -36.46
CA MET A 277 30.01 -5.32 -35.21
C MET A 277 29.49 -4.17 -34.35
N LYS A 278 28.24 -4.26 -33.85
CA LYS A 278 27.67 -3.30 -32.92
C LYS A 278 28.49 -3.25 -31.63
N GLU A 279 28.66 -2.06 -31.07
CA GLU A 279 29.30 -1.91 -29.77
C GLU A 279 28.23 -1.90 -28.67
N VAL A 280 28.30 -2.85 -27.74
CA VAL A 280 27.31 -2.99 -26.65
C VAL A 280 27.99 -2.79 -25.30
N HIS A 281 27.40 -1.91 -24.49
CA HIS A 281 27.84 -1.59 -23.15
C HIS A 281 26.73 -1.87 -22.14
N ILE A 282 27.08 -2.42 -20.99
CA ILE A 282 26.18 -2.56 -19.85
C ILE A 282 26.78 -1.83 -18.66
N VAL A 283 26.07 -0.84 -18.14
CA VAL A 283 26.42 -0.13 -16.91
C VAL A 283 25.65 -0.77 -15.77
N LEU A 284 26.34 -1.58 -14.95
CA LEU A 284 25.80 -2.14 -13.72
C LEU A 284 25.92 -1.11 -12.59
N MET A 285 24.77 -0.60 -12.15
CA MET A 285 24.69 0.52 -11.21
C MET A 285 24.31 0.05 -9.80
N ASP A 286 25.16 0.38 -8.82
CA ASP A 286 24.89 0.19 -7.40
C ASP A 286 23.96 1.29 -6.86
N ASN A 287 24.43 2.54 -6.75
CA ASN A 287 23.65 3.67 -6.22
C ASN A 287 22.91 3.30 -4.91
N ASN A 288 23.68 2.88 -3.90
CA ASN A 288 23.24 2.41 -2.58
C ASN A 288 22.47 1.07 -2.51
N ARG A 289 22.37 0.29 -3.60
CA ARG A 289 21.72 -1.04 -3.58
C ARG A 289 22.48 -2.05 -2.71
N LEU A 290 23.81 -2.03 -2.70
CA LEU A 290 24.64 -2.88 -1.85
C LEU A 290 24.43 -2.56 -0.36
N LYS A 291 24.42 -1.28 0.00
CA LYS A 291 24.10 -0.86 1.38
C LYS A 291 22.69 -1.26 1.80
N MET A 292 21.73 -1.17 0.87
CA MET A 292 20.35 -1.60 1.10
C MET A 292 20.25 -3.12 1.29
N ALA A 293 21.09 -3.89 0.58
CA ALA A 293 21.17 -5.35 0.71
C ALA A 293 21.73 -5.81 2.06
N GLU A 294 22.64 -5.02 2.65
CA GLU A 294 23.18 -5.27 4.00
C GLU A 294 22.13 -5.04 5.10
N ASP A 295 21.13 -4.20 4.84
CA ASP A 295 20.08 -3.91 5.82
C ASP A 295 19.13 -5.11 6.00
N PRO A 296 18.96 -5.63 7.23
CA PRO A 296 18.17 -6.83 7.46
C PRO A 296 16.68 -6.68 7.15
N LYS A 297 16.16 -5.44 7.14
CA LYS A 297 14.76 -5.14 6.80
C LYS A 297 14.66 -4.71 5.33
N PHE A 298 15.43 -3.71 4.92
CA PHE A 298 15.23 -3.06 3.62
C PHE A 298 15.74 -3.86 2.41
N LYS A 299 16.59 -4.87 2.61
CA LYS A 299 16.98 -5.79 1.53
C LYS A 299 15.79 -6.43 0.81
N GLU A 300 14.67 -6.62 1.51
CA GLU A 300 13.44 -7.17 0.95
C GLU A 300 12.92 -6.33 -0.24
N ALA A 301 13.08 -5.01 -0.23
CA ALA A 301 12.62 -4.16 -1.32
C ALA A 301 13.42 -4.32 -2.63
N LEU A 302 14.62 -4.93 -2.57
CA LEU A 302 15.39 -5.33 -3.76
C LEU A 302 14.74 -6.50 -4.52
N GLN A 303 13.72 -7.14 -3.92
CA GLN A 303 12.93 -8.17 -4.60
C GLN A 303 12.01 -7.63 -5.71
N CYS A 304 11.88 -6.31 -5.82
CA CYS A 304 10.88 -5.69 -6.67
C CYS A 304 11.14 -5.90 -8.16
N ILE A 305 10.20 -6.54 -8.85
CA ILE A 305 10.23 -6.74 -10.31
C ILE A 305 9.66 -5.54 -11.11
N ARG A 306 9.40 -4.40 -10.45
CA ARG A 306 8.85 -3.15 -11.05
C ARG A 306 7.55 -3.32 -11.86
N CYS A 307 6.65 -4.19 -11.42
CA CYS A 307 5.36 -4.41 -12.10
C CYS A 307 4.26 -3.38 -11.76
N ALA A 308 4.49 -2.45 -10.83
CA ALA A 308 3.53 -1.42 -10.41
C ALA A 308 2.15 -1.89 -9.88
N ALA A 309 1.93 -3.19 -9.66
CA ALA A 309 0.66 -3.71 -9.10
C ALA A 309 0.26 -3.03 -7.78
N CYS A 310 1.25 -2.71 -6.95
CA CYS A 310 1.05 -1.99 -5.68
C CYS A 310 0.44 -0.60 -5.87
N LEU A 311 0.71 0.08 -6.99
CA LEU A 311 0.17 1.40 -7.33
C LEU A 311 -1.29 1.28 -7.75
N ASN A 312 -1.58 0.33 -8.63
CA ASN A 312 -2.91 0.10 -9.21
C ASN A 312 -3.99 -0.25 -8.15
N VAL A 313 -3.59 -0.83 -7.02
CA VAL A 313 -4.50 -1.17 -5.91
C VAL A 313 -4.47 -0.20 -4.74
N CYS A 314 -3.56 0.77 -4.72
CA CYS A 314 -3.40 1.66 -3.57
C CYS A 314 -4.48 2.74 -3.58
N PRO A 315 -5.34 2.83 -2.55
CA PRO A 315 -6.42 3.81 -2.53
C PRO A 315 -5.91 5.25 -2.46
N VAL A 316 -4.77 5.49 -1.83
CA VAL A 316 -4.16 6.83 -1.75
C VAL A 316 -3.58 7.22 -3.11
N TYR A 317 -2.82 6.32 -3.74
CA TYR A 317 -2.20 6.58 -5.03
C TYR A 317 -3.23 6.87 -6.13
N ARG A 318 -4.40 6.22 -6.09
CA ARG A 318 -5.51 6.50 -7.02
C ARG A 318 -6.07 7.92 -6.92
N LEU A 319 -5.91 8.57 -5.77
CA LEU A 319 -6.41 9.91 -5.52
C LEU A 319 -5.39 10.98 -5.89
N VAL A 320 -4.10 10.76 -5.59
CA VAL A 320 -3.07 11.80 -5.71
C VAL A 320 -2.00 11.52 -6.77
N THR A 321 -1.94 10.29 -7.30
CA THR A 321 -0.97 9.81 -8.29
C THR A 321 0.51 10.01 -7.88
N GLY A 322 1.45 9.78 -8.80
CA GLY A 322 2.88 9.74 -8.45
C GLY A 322 3.57 11.08 -8.28
N HIS A 323 3.03 12.18 -8.82
CA HIS A 323 3.60 13.52 -8.60
C HIS A 323 3.46 13.99 -7.14
N VAL A 324 2.49 13.43 -6.40
CA VAL A 324 2.31 13.69 -4.97
C VAL A 324 2.84 12.52 -4.14
N PHE A 325 2.44 11.29 -4.48
CA PHE A 325 2.87 10.10 -3.77
C PHE A 325 4.09 9.47 -4.44
N GLY A 326 5.22 10.17 -4.44
CA GLY A 326 6.44 9.68 -5.06
C GLY A 326 7.45 10.78 -5.38
N ASP A 327 8.57 10.35 -5.95
CA ASP A 327 9.54 11.19 -6.65
C ASP A 327 9.79 10.53 -8.01
N ILE A 328 11.03 10.15 -8.36
CA ILE A 328 11.31 9.31 -9.54
C ILE A 328 10.55 7.99 -9.49
N TYR A 329 10.62 7.31 -8.35
CA TYR A 329 9.83 6.12 -8.09
C TYR A 329 8.58 6.49 -7.30
N THR A 330 7.45 5.88 -7.66
CA THR A 330 6.15 6.32 -7.17
C THR A 330 5.47 5.28 -6.28
N GLY A 331 4.50 5.76 -5.50
CA GLY A 331 3.77 5.06 -4.45
C GLY A 331 4.63 4.55 -3.29
N GLY A 332 4.08 3.61 -2.52
CA GLY A 332 4.74 3.12 -1.31
C GLY A 332 6.09 2.43 -1.56
N ILE A 333 6.25 1.69 -2.67
CA ILE A 333 7.56 1.14 -3.04
C ILE A 333 8.53 2.26 -3.41
N GLY A 334 8.05 3.31 -4.10
CA GLY A 334 8.82 4.50 -4.41
C GLY A 334 9.34 5.20 -3.17
N THR A 335 8.50 5.39 -2.14
CA THR A 335 8.91 5.94 -0.83
C THR A 335 10.12 5.21 -0.24
N ILE A 336 10.14 3.87 -0.33
CA ILE A 336 11.25 3.07 0.17
C ILE A 336 12.51 3.29 -0.66
N LEU A 337 12.40 3.31 -1.99
CA LEU A 337 13.55 3.52 -2.87
C LEU A 337 14.12 4.94 -2.74
N THR A 338 13.26 5.96 -2.64
CA THR A 338 13.67 7.35 -2.39
C THR A 338 14.47 7.48 -1.10
N ALA A 339 14.08 6.78 -0.03
CA ALA A 339 14.82 6.80 1.23
C ALA A 339 16.26 6.25 1.13
N TRP A 340 16.54 5.42 0.11
CA TRP A 340 17.82 4.74 -0.06
C TRP A 340 18.68 5.28 -1.21
N PHE A 341 18.06 5.61 -2.34
CA PHE A 341 18.77 6.15 -3.51
C PHE A 341 19.12 7.62 -3.33
N ASN A 342 18.32 8.36 -2.55
CA ASN A 342 18.62 9.73 -2.16
C ASN A 342 19.08 9.73 -0.69
N GLU A 343 18.20 10.11 0.22
CA GLU A 343 18.42 10.08 1.66
C GLU A 343 17.10 9.84 2.39
N LEU A 344 17.18 9.32 3.63
CA LEU A 344 15.98 9.01 4.44
C LEU A 344 15.03 10.20 4.57
N LYS A 345 15.59 11.42 4.69
CA LYS A 345 14.84 12.67 4.81
C LYS A 345 13.99 12.98 3.58
N SER A 346 14.44 12.56 2.39
CA SER A 346 13.69 12.73 1.14
C SER A 346 12.35 11.98 1.13
N ALA A 347 12.20 10.96 1.98
CA ALA A 347 10.97 10.18 2.11
C ALA A 347 10.04 10.64 3.25
N GLU A 348 10.42 11.64 4.05
CA GLU A 348 9.72 12.04 5.29
C GLU A 348 8.27 12.48 5.04
N ASP A 349 8.03 13.33 4.05
CA ASP A 349 6.68 13.78 3.71
C ASP A 349 5.90 12.67 2.98
N ILE A 350 6.58 11.94 2.09
CA ILE A 350 5.95 10.92 1.23
C ILE A 350 5.45 9.74 2.06
N GLN A 351 6.19 9.32 3.10
CA GLN A 351 5.77 8.21 3.96
C GLN A 351 4.46 8.51 4.69
N ALA A 352 4.15 9.79 4.96
CA ALA A 352 2.94 10.19 5.68
C ALA A 352 1.67 9.93 4.87
N LEU A 353 1.77 9.82 3.54
CA LEU A 353 0.66 9.50 2.64
C LEU A 353 0.21 8.04 2.78
N CYS A 354 1.11 7.13 3.19
CA CYS A 354 0.76 5.72 3.36
C CYS A 354 -0.17 5.51 4.57
N ILE A 355 -1.41 5.07 4.33
CA ILE A 355 -2.36 4.78 5.41
C ILE A 355 -2.10 3.42 6.11
N GLY A 356 -1.27 2.54 5.54
CA GLY A 356 -0.99 1.20 6.11
C GLY A 356 -2.16 0.22 5.98
N CYS A 357 -2.80 0.15 4.81
CA CYS A 357 -3.96 -0.75 4.58
C CYS A 357 -3.62 -2.14 4.02
N ASP A 358 -2.33 -2.41 3.77
CA ASP A 358 -1.75 -3.70 3.34
C ASP A 358 -2.23 -4.28 2.01
N LYS A 359 -3.03 -3.56 1.23
CA LYS A 359 -3.50 -4.02 -0.09
C LYS A 359 -2.34 -4.24 -1.09
N CYS A 360 -1.29 -3.43 -1.00
CA CYS A 360 -0.10 -3.58 -1.85
C CYS A 360 0.74 -4.82 -1.52
N LYS A 361 0.77 -5.27 -0.25
CA LYS A 361 1.46 -6.48 0.20
C LYS A 361 0.75 -7.74 -0.30
N ASP A 362 -0.57 -7.73 -0.20
CA ASP A 362 -1.45 -8.81 -0.66
C ASP A 362 -1.27 -9.09 -2.16
N ILE A 363 -1.16 -8.04 -2.98
CA ILE A 363 -1.04 -8.16 -4.43
C ILE A 363 0.40 -8.35 -4.95
N CYS A 364 1.42 -8.19 -4.09
CA CYS A 364 2.81 -8.09 -4.51
C CYS A 364 3.34 -9.40 -5.11
N ALA A 365 3.80 -9.34 -6.36
CA ALA A 365 4.38 -10.47 -7.10
C ALA A 365 5.68 -11.03 -6.49
N ALA A 366 6.28 -10.32 -5.55
CA ALA A 366 7.56 -10.67 -4.93
C ALA A 366 7.48 -10.67 -3.40
N LYS A 367 6.27 -10.80 -2.83
CA LYS A 367 5.99 -10.87 -1.37
C LYS A 367 6.51 -9.72 -0.50
N ILE A 368 6.88 -8.59 -1.09
CA ILE A 368 7.40 -7.42 -0.34
C ILE A 368 6.35 -6.84 0.62
N ASP A 369 6.70 -6.73 1.89
CA ASP A 369 5.94 -6.01 2.93
C ASP A 369 6.15 -4.49 2.84
N ILE A 370 5.65 -3.89 1.76
CA ILE A 370 5.79 -2.44 1.49
C ILE A 370 5.33 -1.58 2.70
N PRO A 371 4.14 -1.81 3.31
CA PRO A 371 3.71 -1.04 4.47
C PRO A 371 4.62 -1.24 5.69
N GLY A 372 5.08 -2.47 5.95
CA GLY A 372 6.03 -2.76 7.03
C GLY A 372 7.37 -2.04 6.85
N LEU A 373 7.88 -1.96 5.62
CA LEU A 373 9.11 -1.21 5.31
C LEU A 373 8.92 0.30 5.45
N ILE A 374 7.75 0.84 5.07
CA ILE A 374 7.42 2.26 5.33
C ILE A 374 7.30 2.51 6.84
N LEU A 375 6.78 1.56 7.61
CA LEU A 375 6.74 1.67 9.05
C LEU A 375 8.14 1.67 9.67
N GLU A 376 9.06 0.89 9.13
CA GLU A 376 10.47 0.91 9.54
C GLU A 376 11.12 2.27 9.25
N ILE A 377 10.77 2.93 8.13
CA ILE A 377 11.17 4.33 7.88
C ILE A 377 10.65 5.23 9.00
N ARG A 378 9.37 5.14 9.36
CA ARG A 378 8.77 5.92 10.46
C ARG A 378 9.46 5.66 11.79
N ARG A 379 9.78 4.41 12.10
CA ARG A 379 10.46 4.02 13.33
C ARG A 379 11.86 4.62 13.41
N ARG A 380 12.64 4.54 12.32
CA ARG A 380 13.99 5.12 12.26
C ARG A 380 13.95 6.64 12.36
N ALA A 381 13.00 7.29 11.68
CA ALA A 381 12.79 8.74 11.79
C ALA A 381 12.40 9.14 13.22
N ALA A 382 11.40 8.48 13.82
CA ALA A 382 10.96 8.75 15.19
C ALA A 382 12.06 8.50 16.23
N THR A 383 12.95 7.53 16.01
CA THR A 383 14.09 7.26 16.90
C THR A 383 15.18 8.32 16.77
N LYS A 384 15.48 8.76 15.55
CA LYS A 384 16.57 9.72 15.26
C LYS A 384 16.18 11.16 15.57
N GLU A 385 14.97 11.57 15.19
CA GLU A 385 14.51 12.97 15.20
C GLU A 385 13.46 13.21 16.31
N GLY A 386 12.89 12.14 16.85
CA GLY A 386 11.75 12.24 17.77
C GLY A 386 10.42 12.44 17.03
N LEU A 387 9.32 12.35 17.77
CA LEU A 387 8.02 12.78 17.29
C LEU A 387 7.78 14.26 17.62
N PRO A 388 7.01 14.99 16.79
CA PRO A 388 6.59 16.35 17.11
C PRO A 388 5.93 16.42 18.50
N PHE A 389 6.27 17.43 19.29
CA PHE A 389 5.92 17.51 20.72
C PHE A 389 4.42 17.31 21.00
N ILE A 390 3.54 17.99 20.25
CA ILE A 390 2.09 17.88 20.40
C ILE A 390 1.63 16.44 20.11
N TYR A 391 2.15 15.85 19.05
CA TYR A 391 1.79 14.50 18.63
C TYR A 391 2.30 13.44 19.62
N LYS A 392 3.54 13.58 20.11
CA LYS A 392 4.11 12.75 21.18
C LYS A 392 3.28 12.83 22.46
N SER A 393 2.90 14.04 22.87
CA SER A 393 2.08 14.27 24.08
C SER A 393 0.71 13.61 23.96
N ALA A 394 0.05 13.71 22.80
CA ALA A 394 -1.23 13.04 22.55
C ALA A 394 -1.11 11.51 22.69
N LEU A 395 -0.04 10.91 22.13
CA LEU A 395 0.23 9.49 22.28
C LEU A 395 0.52 9.09 23.73
N GLN A 396 1.23 9.93 24.50
CA GLN A 396 1.52 9.66 25.92
C GLN A 396 0.24 9.67 26.76
N VAL A 397 -0.66 10.62 26.48
CA VAL A 397 -1.99 10.65 27.10
C VAL A 397 -2.75 9.36 26.79
N ILE A 398 -2.80 8.93 25.53
CA ILE A 398 -3.48 7.67 25.14
C ILE A 398 -2.87 6.45 25.85
N ASN A 399 -1.55 6.43 26.09
CA ASN A 399 -0.88 5.32 26.77
C ASN A 399 -1.12 5.34 28.29
N ASN A 400 -1.44 6.50 28.87
CA ASN A 400 -1.77 6.66 30.28
C ASN A 400 -3.28 6.51 30.50
N ARG A 401 -3.70 5.27 30.83
CA ARG A 401 -5.10 4.91 31.11
C ARG A 401 -5.84 5.93 31.99
N LYS A 402 -5.26 6.30 33.14
CA LYS A 402 -5.90 7.16 34.14
C LYS A 402 -6.19 8.55 33.57
N VAL A 403 -5.21 9.15 32.90
CA VAL A 403 -5.36 10.46 32.27
C VAL A 403 -6.34 10.39 31.11
N PHE A 404 -6.18 9.41 30.21
CA PHE A 404 -7.04 9.26 29.04
C PHE A 404 -8.51 9.06 29.42
N HIS A 405 -8.80 8.19 30.39
CA HIS A 405 -10.17 7.94 30.83
C HIS A 405 -10.78 9.14 31.55
N THR A 406 -9.99 9.85 32.35
CA THR A 406 -10.44 11.10 32.98
C THR A 406 -10.81 12.12 31.93
N MET A 407 -9.98 12.28 30.90
CA MET A 407 -10.25 13.19 29.77
C MET A 407 -11.53 12.80 29.02
N LEU A 408 -11.73 11.52 28.72
CA LEU A 408 -12.95 11.05 28.03
C LEU A 408 -14.21 11.22 28.90
N ARG A 409 -14.15 10.94 30.20
CA ARG A 409 -15.28 11.18 31.12
C ARG A 409 -15.63 12.66 31.19
N THR A 410 -14.64 13.53 31.31
CA THR A 410 -14.87 14.99 31.27
C THR A 410 -15.46 15.42 29.93
N ALA A 411 -14.94 14.90 28.81
CA ALA A 411 -15.47 15.17 27.48
C ALA A 411 -16.93 14.72 27.34
N SER A 412 -17.32 13.58 27.93
CA SER A 412 -18.71 13.08 27.90
C SER A 412 -19.73 14.07 28.49
N VAL A 413 -19.30 14.90 29.43
CA VAL A 413 -20.10 15.94 30.08
C VAL A 413 -20.02 17.25 29.29
N LEU A 414 -18.81 17.69 28.95
CA LEU A 414 -18.59 18.99 28.29
C LEU A 414 -19.13 19.04 26.86
N GLN A 415 -19.21 17.90 26.17
CA GLN A 415 -19.73 17.84 24.80
C GLN A 415 -21.25 18.01 24.72
N LYS A 416 -22.00 17.84 25.83
CA LYS A 416 -23.48 17.75 25.81
C LYS A 416 -24.18 18.86 25.02
N PRO A 417 -23.77 20.15 25.09
CA PRO A 417 -24.39 21.21 24.30
C PRO A 417 -24.23 21.06 22.78
N PHE A 418 -23.24 20.28 22.34
CA PHE A 418 -22.88 20.09 20.93
C PHE A 418 -23.33 18.74 20.37
N VAL A 419 -23.90 17.87 21.20
CA VAL A 419 -24.34 16.53 20.81
C VAL A 419 -25.82 16.53 20.47
N LYS A 420 -26.16 16.09 19.26
CA LYS A 420 -27.54 15.78 18.84
C LYS A 420 -27.56 14.37 18.27
N GLU A 421 -28.48 13.52 18.74
CA GLU A 421 -28.64 12.13 18.29
C GLU A 421 -27.34 11.28 18.38
N GLY A 422 -26.50 11.59 19.37
CA GLY A 422 -25.21 10.89 19.56
C GLY A 422 -24.09 11.35 18.64
N PHE A 423 -24.25 12.47 17.93
CA PHE A 423 -23.24 13.04 17.05
C PHE A 423 -22.89 14.49 17.37
N ILE A 424 -21.63 14.82 17.16
CA ILE A 424 -21.10 16.18 17.09
C ILE A 424 -20.93 16.51 15.61
N ARG A 425 -21.83 17.34 15.07
CA ARG A 425 -21.88 17.69 13.63
C ARG A 425 -21.09 18.96 13.29
N HIS A 426 -20.80 19.79 14.30
CA HIS A 426 -20.05 21.03 14.17
C HIS A 426 -19.06 21.15 15.33
N LEU A 427 -17.80 21.37 14.99
CA LEU A 427 -16.74 21.71 15.94
C LEU A 427 -16.36 23.19 15.84
N PRO A 428 -15.82 23.79 16.92
CA PRO A 428 -15.27 25.15 16.88
C PRO A 428 -14.25 25.32 15.75
N MET A 429 -14.12 26.55 15.24
CA MET A 429 -13.42 26.91 13.99
C MET A 429 -12.10 26.17 13.75
N PHE A 430 -11.21 26.06 14.75
CA PHE A 430 -9.90 25.42 14.62
C PHE A 430 -9.92 23.87 14.55
N LEU A 431 -11.05 23.22 14.85
CA LEU A 431 -11.25 21.76 14.72
C LEU A 431 -12.34 21.40 13.69
N SER A 432 -12.90 22.40 13.01
CA SER A 432 -14.04 22.26 12.09
C SER A 432 -13.79 21.23 10.98
N GLY A 433 -12.57 21.16 10.45
CA GLY A 433 -12.16 20.20 9.40
C GLY A 433 -12.37 18.72 9.77
N LEU A 434 -12.36 18.37 11.07
CA LEU A 434 -12.65 16.99 11.51
C LEU A 434 -14.12 16.62 11.44
N SER A 435 -15.00 17.62 11.42
CA SER A 435 -16.45 17.49 11.32
C SER A 435 -17.02 17.91 9.96
N GLU A 436 -16.16 18.37 9.05
CA GLU A 436 -16.57 18.95 7.77
C GLU A 436 -17.25 17.89 6.88
N TYR A 437 -16.62 16.73 6.74
CA TYR A 437 -17.06 15.65 5.83
C TYR A 437 -17.64 14.43 6.55
N ARG A 438 -17.55 14.39 7.88
CA ARG A 438 -18.17 13.34 8.70
C ARG A 438 -18.60 13.90 10.04
N SER A 439 -19.71 13.41 10.57
CA SER A 439 -20.08 13.67 11.96
C SER A 439 -19.19 12.85 12.90
N LEU A 440 -18.81 13.42 14.05
CA LEU A 440 -18.07 12.67 15.05
C LEU A 440 -19.04 12.03 16.04
N PRO A 441 -18.83 10.76 16.43
CA PRO A 441 -19.66 10.15 17.47
C PRO A 441 -19.35 10.80 18.82
N SER A 442 -20.38 10.97 19.64
CA SER A 442 -20.25 11.46 21.01
C SER A 442 -19.58 10.42 21.90
N VAL A 443 -18.83 10.86 22.91
CA VAL A 443 -18.39 9.99 23.99
C VAL A 443 -19.61 9.53 24.81
N ALA A 444 -19.74 8.25 25.09
CA ALA A 444 -20.87 7.72 25.82
C ALA A 444 -20.95 8.31 27.25
N PRO A 445 -22.15 8.68 27.75
CA PRO A 445 -22.33 9.17 29.12
C PRO A 445 -21.88 8.15 30.18
N SER A 446 -22.10 6.86 29.90
CA SER A 446 -21.66 5.74 30.73
C SER A 446 -20.79 4.83 29.87
N PRO A 447 -19.48 4.72 30.16
CA PRO A 447 -18.61 3.82 29.42
C PRO A 447 -18.96 2.36 29.73
N PHE A 448 -18.64 1.46 28.81
CA PHE A 448 -18.94 0.03 28.92
C PHE A 448 -18.42 -0.56 30.23
N ARG A 449 -17.20 -0.20 30.66
CA ARG A 449 -16.63 -0.69 31.92
C ARG A 449 -17.52 -0.44 33.15
N ASP A 450 -18.27 0.66 33.16
CA ASP A 450 -19.15 0.98 34.28
C ASP A 450 -20.47 0.19 34.15
N ILE A 451 -20.97 0.07 32.92
CA ILE A 451 -22.16 -0.74 32.62
C ILE A 451 -21.90 -2.19 32.97
N PHE A 452 -20.72 -2.72 32.63
CA PHE A 452 -20.31 -4.11 32.86
C PHE A 452 -20.46 -4.54 34.32
N LYS A 453 -20.14 -3.66 35.28
CA LYS A 453 -20.29 -3.92 36.72
C LYS A 453 -21.74 -4.17 37.16
N THR A 454 -22.69 -3.70 36.35
CA THR A 454 -24.13 -3.86 36.62
C THR A 454 -24.77 -4.99 35.80
N LEU A 455 -24.04 -5.56 34.83
CA LEU A 455 -24.54 -6.65 34.00
C LEU A 455 -24.64 -7.94 34.82
N LYS A 456 -25.85 -8.52 34.86
CA LYS A 456 -26.05 -9.86 35.39
C LYS A 456 -25.60 -10.89 34.35
N GLN A 457 -24.76 -11.83 34.78
CA GLN A 457 -24.23 -12.89 33.95
C GLN A 457 -24.48 -14.26 34.61
N PRO A 458 -24.70 -15.32 33.83
CA PRO A 458 -24.67 -16.68 34.35
C PRO A 458 -23.23 -17.05 34.77
N LYS A 459 -23.09 -17.77 35.89
CA LYS A 459 -21.81 -18.40 36.24
C LYS A 459 -21.62 -19.61 35.33
N CYS A 460 -20.52 -19.61 34.58
CA CYS A 460 -20.20 -20.68 33.63
C CYS A 460 -18.78 -21.19 33.90
N ASP A 461 -18.53 -22.47 33.61
CA ASP A 461 -17.17 -23.03 33.73
C ASP A 461 -16.23 -22.42 32.68
N GLU A 462 -16.75 -22.12 31.49
CA GLU A 462 -16.00 -21.45 30.44
C GLU A 462 -16.06 -19.93 30.57
N LYS A 463 -14.88 -19.30 30.49
CA LYS A 463 -14.73 -17.86 30.61
C LYS A 463 -14.09 -17.25 29.37
N ALA A 464 -14.51 -16.03 29.03
CA ALA A 464 -13.87 -15.22 28.00
C ALA A 464 -13.45 -13.87 28.56
N ALA A 465 -12.18 -13.49 28.42
CA ALA A 465 -11.75 -12.12 28.71
C ALA A 465 -12.12 -11.21 27.53
N PHE A 466 -12.85 -10.14 27.80
CA PHE A 466 -13.25 -9.18 26.78
C PHE A 466 -12.32 -7.96 26.76
N TYR A 467 -11.57 -7.83 25.68
CA TYR A 467 -10.79 -6.64 25.38
C TYR A 467 -11.65 -5.66 24.57
N ALA A 468 -12.27 -4.70 25.25
CA ALA A 468 -13.07 -3.66 24.61
C ALA A 468 -12.21 -2.59 23.92
N GLY A 469 -10.96 -2.40 24.36
CA GLY A 469 -10.13 -1.30 23.90
C GLY A 469 -10.78 0.07 24.19
N CYS A 470 -10.39 1.12 23.46
CA CYS A 470 -10.87 2.48 23.74
C CYS A 470 -12.25 2.79 23.14
N ALA A 471 -12.51 2.38 21.90
CA ALA A 471 -13.69 2.81 21.17
C ALA A 471 -14.98 2.08 21.59
N LEU A 472 -14.96 0.77 21.84
CA LEU A 472 -16.15 0.10 22.39
C LEU A 472 -16.44 0.57 23.81
N ASP A 473 -15.39 0.84 24.60
CA ASP A 473 -15.57 1.26 25.98
C ASP A 473 -16.23 2.64 26.08
N PHE A 474 -15.76 3.62 25.29
CA PHE A 474 -16.19 5.01 25.43
C PHE A 474 -17.05 5.55 24.29
N VAL A 475 -17.21 4.85 23.17
CA VAL A 475 -17.98 5.34 22.00
C VAL A 475 -19.16 4.42 21.67
N TYR A 476 -18.96 3.09 21.73
CA TYR A 476 -20.00 2.10 21.40
C TYR A 476 -20.24 1.09 22.53
N PRO A 477 -20.64 1.53 23.74
CA PRO A 477 -20.82 0.63 24.87
C PRO A 477 -21.94 -0.40 24.63
N ASP A 478 -22.98 -0.06 23.87
CA ASP A 478 -24.09 -0.96 23.55
C ASP A 478 -23.63 -2.20 22.78
N ALA A 479 -22.65 -2.03 21.88
CA ALA A 479 -22.01 -3.16 21.22
C ALA A 479 -21.25 -4.05 22.22
N GLY A 480 -20.59 -3.47 23.23
CA GLY A 480 -19.98 -4.24 24.32
C GLY A 480 -21.00 -5.05 25.11
N VAL A 481 -22.15 -4.44 25.46
CA VAL A 481 -23.25 -5.13 26.15
C VAL A 481 -23.81 -6.27 25.29
N ALA A 482 -23.97 -6.04 23.99
CA ALA A 482 -24.43 -7.04 23.05
C ALA A 482 -23.48 -8.25 22.96
N ILE A 483 -22.17 -8.01 22.93
CA ILE A 483 -21.14 -9.07 22.95
C ILE A 483 -21.30 -9.94 24.21
N VAL A 484 -21.40 -9.31 25.39
CA VAL A 484 -21.59 -10.03 26.66
C VAL A 484 -22.84 -10.90 26.63
N LYS A 485 -23.97 -10.33 26.19
CA LYS A 485 -25.24 -11.07 26.10
C LYS A 485 -25.16 -12.27 25.16
N ILE A 486 -24.51 -12.12 24.00
CA ILE A 486 -24.35 -13.22 23.03
C ILE A 486 -23.46 -14.33 23.59
N LEU A 487 -22.33 -13.98 24.21
CA LEU A 487 -21.44 -14.98 24.81
C LEU A 487 -22.09 -15.70 26.00
N ASN A 488 -22.88 -14.99 26.81
CA ASN A 488 -23.64 -15.61 27.90
C ASN A 488 -24.65 -16.66 27.38
N LYS A 489 -25.31 -16.41 26.24
CA LYS A 489 -26.20 -17.41 25.61
C LYS A 489 -25.45 -18.67 25.16
N ALA A 490 -24.20 -18.51 24.74
CA ALA A 490 -23.32 -19.63 24.41
C ALA A 490 -22.79 -20.39 25.65
N GLY A 491 -23.20 -20.01 26.87
CA GLY A 491 -22.70 -20.58 28.12
C GLY A 491 -21.27 -20.17 28.43
N ILE A 492 -20.89 -18.92 28.13
CA ILE A 492 -19.57 -18.36 28.41
C ILE A 492 -19.74 -17.15 29.32
N GLU A 493 -19.13 -17.19 30.50
CA GLU A 493 -19.06 -16.03 31.39
C GLU A 493 -18.01 -15.05 30.88
N VAL A 494 -18.35 -13.76 30.76
CA VAL A 494 -17.40 -12.75 30.31
C VAL A 494 -16.68 -12.13 31.51
N LEU A 495 -15.35 -12.11 31.45
CA LEU A 495 -14.48 -11.35 32.33
C LEU A 495 -14.10 -10.04 31.65
N PHE A 496 -14.11 -8.94 32.40
CA PHE A 496 -13.64 -7.65 31.89
C PHE A 496 -12.39 -7.20 32.63
N PRO A 497 -11.21 -7.26 32.00
CA PRO A 497 -9.98 -6.77 32.62
C PRO A 497 -10.00 -5.25 32.76
N GLU A 498 -10.27 -4.73 33.96
CA GLU A 498 -10.42 -3.28 34.22
C GLU A 498 -9.15 -2.48 33.96
N GLU A 499 -8.00 -3.14 34.13
CA GLU A 499 -6.67 -2.56 33.91
C GLU A 499 -6.28 -2.49 32.43
N GLN A 500 -7.11 -3.02 31.51
CA GLN A 500 -6.85 -2.92 30.08
C GLN A 500 -6.74 -1.44 29.64
N SER A 501 -5.81 -1.20 28.73
CA SER A 501 -5.44 0.11 28.18
C SER A 501 -5.35 0.02 26.66
N CYS A 502 -4.88 1.09 25.98
CA CYS A 502 -4.71 1.11 24.53
C CYS A 502 -3.92 -0.11 24.03
N CYS A 503 -4.25 -0.61 22.83
CA CYS A 503 -3.59 -1.77 22.23
C CYS A 503 -2.18 -1.47 21.67
N GLY A 504 -1.82 -0.19 21.54
CA GLY A 504 -0.53 0.26 21.02
C GLY A 504 -0.47 0.49 19.50
N ILE A 505 -1.51 0.16 18.73
CA ILE A 505 -1.51 0.36 17.26
C ILE A 505 -1.24 1.82 16.84
N PRO A 506 -1.85 2.86 17.45
CA PRO A 506 -1.55 4.24 17.07
C PRO A 506 -0.08 4.62 17.27
N HIS A 507 0.55 4.11 18.33
CA HIS A 507 1.96 4.31 18.64
C HIS A 507 2.87 3.57 17.65
N TRP A 508 2.54 2.31 17.38
CA TRP A 508 3.23 1.49 16.39
C TRP A 508 3.18 2.16 15.02
N GLY A 509 2.00 2.54 14.55
CA GLY A 509 1.77 3.21 13.26
C GLY A 509 2.48 4.54 13.08
N SER A 510 2.88 5.20 14.18
CA SER A 510 3.70 6.43 14.15
C SER A 510 5.20 6.21 14.28
N GLY A 511 5.66 4.97 14.44
CA GLY A 511 7.08 4.66 14.67
C GLY A 511 7.52 4.68 16.13
N SER A 512 6.61 4.89 17.11
CA SER A 512 6.93 4.85 18.55
C SER A 512 6.76 3.44 19.11
N PHE A 513 7.76 2.59 18.82
CA PHE A 513 7.72 1.18 19.18
C PHE A 513 7.89 0.95 20.68
N ASP A 514 8.61 1.84 21.36
CA ASP A 514 8.74 1.89 22.82
C ASP A 514 7.37 2.05 23.50
N MET A 515 6.59 3.03 23.07
CA MET A 515 5.26 3.29 23.61
C MET A 515 4.26 2.18 23.24
N ALA A 516 4.43 1.56 22.07
CA ALA A 516 3.66 0.39 21.68
C ALA A 516 3.98 -0.85 22.55
N ALA A 517 5.25 -1.04 22.94
CA ALA A 517 5.65 -2.09 23.88
C ALA A 517 5.07 -1.86 25.28
N ASP A 518 5.11 -0.61 25.77
CA ASP A 518 4.47 -0.23 27.03
C ASP A 518 2.96 -0.55 27.04
N ALA A 519 2.29 -0.31 25.92
CA ALA A 519 0.88 -0.63 25.74
C ALA A 519 0.66 -2.15 25.81
N ALA A 520 1.51 -2.95 25.15
CA ALA A 520 1.43 -4.41 25.21
C ALA A 520 1.61 -4.94 26.64
N GLU A 521 2.65 -4.49 27.33
CA GLU A 521 2.99 -4.92 28.69
C GLU A 521 1.84 -4.70 29.69
N ARG A 522 1.17 -3.55 29.61
CA ARG A 522 0.03 -3.23 30.49
C ARG A 522 -1.19 -4.13 30.29
N ASN A 523 -1.31 -4.77 29.12
CA ASN A 523 -2.50 -5.53 28.76
C ASN A 523 -2.31 -7.05 28.88
N ILE A 524 -1.10 -7.57 28.71
CA ILE A 524 -0.86 -9.02 28.58
C ILE A 524 -1.34 -9.80 29.81
N LEU A 525 -0.89 -9.42 31.01
CA LEU A 525 -1.23 -10.17 32.23
C LEU A 525 -2.72 -10.01 32.62
N PRO A 526 -3.31 -8.79 32.60
CA PRO A 526 -4.74 -8.64 32.87
C PRO A 526 -5.64 -9.46 31.94
N LEU A 527 -5.25 -9.65 30.67
CA LEU A 527 -6.00 -10.46 29.71
C LEU A 527 -5.95 -11.97 29.98
N LEU A 528 -5.00 -12.43 30.80
CA LEU A 528 -4.86 -13.83 31.18
C LEU A 528 -5.41 -14.13 32.58
N GLU A 529 -5.81 -13.10 33.32
CA GLU A 529 -6.39 -13.23 34.65
C GLU A 529 -7.71 -14.01 34.61
N GLY A 530 -7.90 -14.94 35.55
CA GLY A 530 -9.05 -15.85 35.56
C GLY A 530 -8.97 -17.00 34.55
N ASP A 531 -7.80 -17.22 33.93
CA ASP A 531 -7.48 -18.24 32.92
C ASP A 531 -8.57 -18.42 31.86
N PRO A 532 -8.93 -17.34 31.12
CA PRO A 532 -10.03 -17.39 30.17
C PRO A 532 -9.71 -18.33 29.02
N LYS A 533 -10.70 -19.08 28.55
CA LYS A 533 -10.61 -19.95 27.37
C LYS A 533 -10.43 -19.13 26.10
N TYR A 534 -11.11 -17.98 26.02
CA TYR A 534 -11.06 -17.06 24.88
C TYR A 534 -10.70 -15.65 25.34
N ILE A 535 -10.00 -14.90 24.49
CA ILE A 535 -9.84 -13.46 24.58
C ILE A 535 -10.60 -12.86 23.41
N VAL A 536 -11.73 -12.21 23.69
CA VAL A 536 -12.62 -11.68 22.65
C VAL A 536 -12.26 -10.24 22.40
N VAL A 537 -12.10 -9.91 21.11
CA VAL A 537 -11.78 -8.56 20.66
C VAL A 537 -12.73 -8.20 19.53
N SER A 538 -13.45 -7.09 19.65
CA SER A 538 -14.31 -6.60 18.56
C SER A 538 -13.72 -5.34 17.94
N CYS A 539 -12.48 -5.46 17.48
CA CYS A 539 -11.74 -4.41 16.79
C CYS A 539 -10.61 -5.03 15.97
N ALA A 540 -10.64 -4.82 14.66
CA ALA A 540 -9.65 -5.36 13.73
C ALA A 540 -8.21 -4.93 14.07
N SER A 541 -8.01 -3.65 14.41
CA SER A 541 -6.69 -3.11 14.78
C SER A 541 -6.18 -3.70 16.08
N CYS A 542 -7.01 -3.74 17.13
CA CYS A 542 -6.64 -4.32 18.40
C CYS A 542 -6.29 -5.81 18.24
N THR A 543 -7.10 -6.55 17.47
CA THR A 543 -6.83 -7.96 17.19
C THR A 543 -5.48 -8.16 16.52
N THR A 544 -5.11 -7.29 15.57
CA THR A 544 -3.79 -7.34 14.92
C THR A 544 -2.66 -7.12 15.93
N ALA A 545 -2.79 -6.14 16.82
CA ALA A 545 -1.82 -5.93 17.90
C ALA A 545 -1.66 -7.20 18.76
N LEU A 546 -2.76 -7.73 19.28
CA LEU A 546 -2.78 -8.88 20.18
C LEU A 546 -2.26 -10.17 19.51
N LYS A 547 -2.77 -10.50 18.30
CA LYS A 547 -2.45 -11.76 17.59
C LYS A 547 -1.09 -11.74 16.88
N LYS A 548 -0.64 -10.58 16.36
CA LYS A 548 0.46 -10.54 15.38
C LYS A 548 1.63 -9.67 15.81
N GLU A 549 1.40 -8.55 16.50
CA GLU A 549 2.45 -7.53 16.66
C GLU A 549 3.06 -7.46 18.06
N TRP A 550 2.33 -7.73 19.15
CA TRP A 550 2.87 -7.61 20.51
C TRP A 550 4.15 -8.42 20.73
N ALA A 551 4.19 -9.69 20.36
CA ALA A 551 5.40 -10.50 20.51
C ALA A 551 6.59 -9.97 19.69
N LYS A 552 6.34 -9.44 18.48
CA LYS A 552 7.39 -8.86 17.62
C LYS A 552 7.92 -7.56 18.22
N ILE A 553 7.01 -6.67 18.62
CA ILE A 553 7.36 -5.37 19.22
C ILE A 553 8.13 -5.58 20.52
N LEU A 554 7.69 -6.51 21.39
CA LEU A 554 8.41 -6.84 22.62
C LEU A 554 9.83 -7.35 22.35
N LYS A 555 10.00 -8.20 21.33
CA LYS A 555 11.33 -8.65 20.90
C LYS A 555 12.20 -7.50 20.40
N GLU A 556 11.64 -6.61 19.57
CA GLU A 556 12.34 -5.45 19.04
C GLU A 556 12.64 -4.37 20.10
N GLN A 557 12.00 -4.44 21.26
CA GLN A 557 12.21 -3.54 22.41
C GLN A 557 12.89 -4.23 23.60
N HIS A 558 13.50 -5.41 23.39
CA HIS A 558 14.26 -6.13 24.41
C HIS A 558 13.45 -6.46 25.68
N ARG A 559 12.19 -6.88 25.51
CA ARG A 559 11.24 -7.30 26.57
C ARG A 559 10.83 -8.76 26.41
N GLU A 560 11.81 -9.63 26.18
CA GLU A 560 11.59 -11.03 25.79
C GLU A 560 10.87 -11.86 26.85
N THR A 561 10.98 -11.48 28.13
CA THR A 561 10.33 -12.15 29.28
C THR A 561 8.80 -12.22 29.15
N LEU A 562 8.19 -11.27 28.44
CA LEU A 562 6.74 -11.19 28.23
C LEU A 562 6.25 -11.94 26.98
N ILE A 563 7.15 -12.36 26.08
CA ILE A 563 6.80 -13.02 24.82
C ILE A 563 5.97 -14.30 25.03
N PRO A 564 6.29 -15.21 25.98
CA PRO A 564 5.47 -16.40 26.21
C PRO A 564 4.02 -16.06 26.59
N ALA A 565 3.82 -15.05 27.45
CA ALA A 565 2.51 -14.59 27.84
C ALA A 565 1.78 -13.89 26.67
N ALA A 566 2.48 -13.08 25.88
CA ALA A 566 1.93 -12.48 24.66
C ALA A 566 1.48 -13.54 23.65
N ASN A 567 2.25 -14.60 23.46
CA ASN A 567 1.89 -15.72 22.59
C ASN A 567 0.67 -16.49 23.13
N LYS A 568 0.54 -16.64 24.45
CA LYS A 568 -0.67 -17.21 25.08
C LYS A 568 -1.90 -16.32 24.86
N VAL A 569 -1.75 -15.00 24.92
CA VAL A 569 -2.81 -14.07 24.55
C VAL A 569 -3.18 -14.24 23.08
N ALA A 570 -2.20 -14.25 22.18
CA ALA A 570 -2.42 -14.38 20.74
C ALA A 570 -3.18 -15.67 20.38
N SER A 571 -2.81 -16.81 20.98
CA SER A 571 -3.45 -18.10 20.70
C SER A 571 -4.88 -18.22 21.22
N ARG A 572 -5.23 -17.44 22.25
CA ARG A 572 -6.59 -17.37 22.81
C ARG A 572 -7.41 -16.23 22.23
N THR A 573 -6.81 -15.33 21.46
CA THR A 573 -7.52 -14.18 20.89
C THR A 573 -8.43 -14.62 19.75
N TYR A 574 -9.66 -14.11 19.72
CA TYR A 574 -10.60 -14.26 18.62
C TYR A 574 -11.23 -12.90 18.32
N MET A 575 -11.45 -12.63 17.03
CA MET A 575 -12.43 -11.61 16.66
C MET A 575 -13.80 -12.06 17.15
N PHE A 576 -14.65 -11.11 17.54
CA PHE A 576 -15.99 -11.44 18.03
C PHE A 576 -16.80 -12.21 16.98
N THR A 577 -16.80 -11.79 15.71
CA THR A 577 -17.57 -12.51 14.69
C THR A 577 -16.95 -13.87 14.33
N GLU A 578 -15.62 -13.99 14.38
CA GLU A 578 -14.87 -15.26 14.26
C GLU A 578 -15.32 -16.26 15.35
N LEU A 579 -15.45 -15.78 16.60
CA LEU A 579 -15.91 -16.61 17.70
C LEU A 579 -17.40 -16.97 17.56
N VAL A 580 -18.26 -16.02 17.15
CA VAL A 580 -19.69 -16.31 16.95
C VAL A 580 -19.90 -17.38 15.89
N ASP A 581 -19.24 -17.28 14.72
CA ASP A 581 -19.31 -18.30 13.67
C ASP A 581 -18.85 -19.68 14.19
N LYS A 582 -17.77 -19.72 14.98
CA LYS A 582 -17.31 -20.93 15.66
C LYS A 582 -18.39 -21.51 16.60
N LEU A 583 -19.00 -20.68 17.44
CA LEU A 583 -20.02 -21.11 18.41
C LEU A 583 -21.32 -21.58 17.74
N ILE A 584 -21.68 -21.00 16.59
CA ILE A 584 -22.81 -21.48 15.76
C ILE A 584 -22.50 -22.88 15.22
N LYS A 585 -21.29 -23.10 14.67
CA LYS A 585 -20.85 -24.42 14.17
C LYS A 585 -20.80 -25.47 15.27
N GLU A 586 -20.47 -25.06 16.49
CA GLU A 586 -20.50 -25.91 17.70
C GLU A 586 -21.91 -26.09 18.28
N LYS A 587 -22.95 -25.53 17.65
CA LYS A 587 -24.36 -25.56 18.11
C LYS A 587 -24.59 -24.95 19.50
N ARG A 588 -23.68 -24.08 19.95
CA ARG A 588 -23.79 -23.32 21.21
C ARG A 588 -24.59 -22.03 21.05
N LEU A 589 -24.72 -21.55 19.82
CA LEU A 589 -25.62 -20.46 19.45
C LEU A 589 -26.56 -20.96 18.37
N THR A 590 -27.85 -21.00 18.66
CA THR A 590 -28.87 -21.43 17.69
C THR A 590 -29.68 -20.22 17.23
N PRO A 591 -29.77 -19.93 15.92
CA PRO A 591 -30.65 -18.89 15.40
C PRO A 591 -32.09 -19.09 15.87
N LYS A 592 -32.78 -18.00 16.20
CA LYS A 592 -34.23 -18.04 16.45
C LYS A 592 -34.97 -18.36 15.14
N GLU A 593 -36.10 -19.03 15.27
CA GLU A 593 -37.05 -19.21 14.17
C GLU A 593 -37.82 -17.91 13.90
N GLY A 594 -38.26 -17.72 12.65
CA GLY A 594 -39.12 -16.59 12.26
C GLY A 594 -38.44 -15.22 12.32
N ILE A 595 -37.11 -15.15 12.16
CA ILE A 595 -36.38 -13.88 12.12
C ILE A 595 -36.76 -13.13 10.84
N GLU A 596 -37.19 -11.88 10.99
CA GLU A 596 -37.39 -10.95 9.87
C GLU A 596 -36.07 -10.74 9.10
N LEU A 597 -36.14 -10.91 7.77
CA LEU A 597 -35.00 -10.73 6.88
C LEU A 597 -34.78 -9.25 6.61
N HIS A 598 -33.58 -8.77 6.95
CA HIS A 598 -33.12 -7.42 6.59
C HIS A 598 -31.92 -7.50 5.66
N THR A 599 -31.76 -6.47 4.83
CA THR A 599 -30.65 -6.38 3.88
C THR A 599 -29.45 -5.68 4.51
N LEU A 600 -28.26 -6.25 4.31
CA LEU A 600 -27.02 -5.75 4.90
C LEU A 600 -25.86 -5.82 3.92
N THR A 601 -25.00 -4.81 3.90
CA THR A 601 -23.69 -4.88 3.26
C THR A 601 -22.58 -4.87 4.31
N TYR A 602 -21.41 -5.44 3.99
CA TYR A 602 -20.33 -5.63 4.95
C TYR A 602 -19.02 -4.99 4.48
N HIS A 603 -18.43 -4.16 5.32
CA HIS A 603 -17.11 -3.57 5.07
C HIS A 603 -15.99 -4.43 5.68
N ASP A 604 -15.14 -4.98 4.82
CA ASP A 604 -13.95 -5.72 5.23
C ASP A 604 -12.87 -4.74 5.73
N SER A 605 -12.76 -4.64 7.05
CA SER A 605 -11.71 -3.86 7.69
C SER A 605 -10.33 -4.39 7.29
N CYS A 606 -9.41 -3.49 6.89
CA CYS A 606 -8.10 -3.86 6.35
C CYS A 606 -7.31 -4.82 7.25
N HIS A 607 -7.27 -4.51 8.56
CA HIS A 607 -6.60 -5.34 9.56
C HIS A 607 -7.28 -6.71 9.75
N ALA A 608 -8.62 -6.79 9.67
CA ALA A 608 -9.34 -8.05 9.84
C ALA A 608 -9.05 -9.00 8.67
N LYS A 609 -9.24 -8.53 7.43
CA LYS A 609 -9.04 -9.34 6.23
C LYS A 609 -7.57 -9.70 6.00
N ARG A 610 -6.65 -8.72 6.08
CA ARG A 610 -5.26 -8.90 5.62
C ARG A 610 -4.28 -9.34 6.69
N HIS A 611 -4.52 -9.03 7.97
CA HIS A 611 -3.62 -9.44 9.06
C HIS A 611 -4.16 -10.64 9.83
N VAL A 612 -5.46 -10.64 10.11
CA VAL A 612 -6.09 -11.69 10.91
C VAL A 612 -6.61 -12.84 10.04
N GLY A 613 -7.11 -12.53 8.83
CA GLY A 613 -7.74 -13.49 7.93
C GLY A 613 -9.24 -13.65 8.15
N VAL A 614 -9.87 -12.75 8.93
CA VAL A 614 -11.30 -12.80 9.28
C VAL A 614 -12.08 -11.89 8.34
N PHE A 615 -12.92 -12.50 7.50
CA PHE A 615 -13.79 -11.79 6.55
C PHE A 615 -14.97 -12.65 6.06
N LYS A 616 -14.85 -13.98 6.07
CA LYS A 616 -15.98 -14.88 5.75
C LYS A 616 -16.89 -15.10 6.95
N GLU A 617 -16.29 -15.15 8.13
CA GLU A 617 -16.92 -15.39 9.43
C GLU A 617 -17.96 -14.32 9.79
N PRO A 618 -17.69 -12.99 9.61
CA PRO A 618 -18.73 -11.98 9.80
C PRO A 618 -19.98 -12.21 8.94
N ARG A 619 -19.79 -12.60 7.67
CA ARG A 619 -20.89 -12.85 6.73
C ARG A 619 -21.70 -14.07 7.15
N ALA A 620 -21.02 -15.15 7.54
CA ALA A 620 -21.67 -16.37 8.03
C ALA A 620 -22.48 -16.11 9.31
N ALA A 621 -21.89 -15.40 10.29
CA ALA A 621 -22.56 -15.05 11.54
C ALA A 621 -23.78 -14.15 11.32
N LEU A 622 -23.66 -13.12 10.48
CA LEU A 622 -24.78 -12.21 10.16
C LEU A 622 -25.86 -12.91 9.34
N SER A 623 -25.51 -13.78 8.38
CA SER A 623 -26.49 -14.55 7.62
C SER A 623 -27.28 -15.49 8.53
N ALA A 624 -26.60 -16.17 9.46
CA ALA A 624 -27.26 -17.00 10.48
C ALA A 624 -28.17 -16.19 11.42
N ALA A 625 -27.90 -14.89 11.59
CA ALA A 625 -28.73 -13.98 12.36
C ALA A 625 -29.90 -13.37 11.57
N GLY A 626 -30.15 -13.83 10.34
CA GLY A 626 -31.28 -13.42 9.50
C GLY A 626 -31.02 -12.21 8.61
N TYR A 627 -29.77 -11.94 8.22
CA TYR A 627 -29.46 -10.85 7.28
C TYR A 627 -29.12 -11.38 5.87
N GLU A 628 -29.71 -10.77 4.85
CA GLU A 628 -29.33 -11.00 3.46
C GLU A 628 -28.14 -10.12 3.11
N ILE A 629 -27.00 -10.74 2.77
CA ILE A 629 -25.77 -10.01 2.48
C ILE A 629 -25.73 -9.54 1.02
N LYS A 630 -25.82 -8.21 0.83
CA LYS A 630 -25.60 -7.53 -0.45
C LYS A 630 -24.16 -7.01 -0.51
N GLU A 631 -23.28 -7.73 -1.19
CA GLU A 631 -21.86 -7.34 -1.29
C GLU A 631 -21.68 -5.99 -1.99
N MET A 632 -21.01 -5.05 -1.31
CA MET A 632 -20.62 -3.78 -1.93
C MET A 632 -19.45 -3.97 -2.87
N ASN A 633 -19.40 -3.16 -3.93
CA ASN A 633 -18.20 -3.04 -4.73
C ASN A 633 -17.03 -2.53 -3.87
N GLU A 634 -15.83 -3.05 -4.14
CA GLU A 634 -14.61 -2.70 -3.39
C GLU A 634 -14.73 -2.86 -1.85
N CYS A 635 -15.48 -3.86 -1.36
CA CYS A 635 -15.77 -4.06 0.07
C CYS A 635 -14.53 -4.02 0.99
N ASP A 636 -13.37 -4.41 0.47
CA ASP A 636 -12.09 -4.46 1.17
C ASP A 636 -11.13 -3.27 0.95
N THR A 637 -11.57 -2.26 0.19
CA THR A 637 -10.85 -0.99 0.06
C THR A 637 -11.03 -0.19 1.35
N CYS A 638 -9.94 0.40 1.83
CA CYS A 638 -9.88 1.11 3.12
C CYS A 638 -10.92 2.24 3.20
N CYS A 639 -11.57 2.40 4.35
CA CYS A 639 -12.55 3.46 4.62
C CYS A 639 -11.94 4.86 4.84
N GLY A 640 -10.61 4.96 4.96
CA GLY A 640 -9.90 6.23 5.15
C GLY A 640 -9.60 6.62 6.60
N MET A 641 -10.05 5.87 7.61
CA MET A 641 -9.83 6.23 9.02
C MET A 641 -8.35 6.15 9.46
N GLY A 642 -7.71 4.98 9.29
CA GLY A 642 -6.28 4.74 9.53
C GLY A 642 -5.64 5.40 10.76
N GLY A 643 -6.02 5.08 12.00
CA GLY A 643 -5.35 5.63 13.18
C GLY A 643 -5.43 7.17 13.26
N SER A 644 -4.30 7.86 13.23
CA SER A 644 -4.25 9.34 13.18
C SER A 644 -4.36 9.91 11.77
N TYR A 645 -4.62 9.09 10.75
CA TYR A 645 -4.56 9.51 9.34
C TYR A 645 -5.60 10.59 9.04
N THR A 646 -6.82 10.50 9.61
CA THR A 646 -7.83 11.56 9.43
C THR A 646 -7.42 12.92 10.00
N LEU A 647 -6.41 12.97 10.88
CA LEU A 647 -5.85 14.21 11.43
C LEU A 647 -4.68 14.72 10.58
N LYS A 648 -3.91 13.80 9.98
CA LYS A 648 -2.69 14.13 9.22
C LYS A 648 -2.94 14.37 7.74
N GLN A 649 -3.91 13.67 7.17
CA GLN A 649 -4.27 13.67 5.74
C GLN A 649 -5.81 13.68 5.60
N PRO A 650 -6.50 14.69 6.15
CA PRO A 650 -7.97 14.73 6.16
C PRO A 650 -8.55 14.70 4.74
N GLU A 651 -7.98 15.46 3.80
CA GLU A 651 -8.50 15.61 2.44
C GLU A 651 -8.53 14.28 1.70
N ILE A 652 -7.44 13.51 1.77
CA ILE A 652 -7.33 12.17 1.18
C ILE A 652 -8.30 11.20 1.88
N SER A 653 -8.33 11.24 3.22
CA SER A 653 -9.24 10.40 4.02
C SER A 653 -10.71 10.60 3.62
N MET A 654 -11.10 11.84 3.34
CA MET A 654 -12.49 12.18 3.00
C MET A 654 -12.87 11.75 1.58
N GLN A 655 -11.97 11.84 0.60
CA GLN A 655 -12.24 11.27 -0.72
C GLN A 655 -12.37 9.74 -0.68
N MET A 656 -11.56 9.07 0.14
CA MET A 656 -11.71 7.63 0.39
C MET A 656 -13.06 7.28 1.03
N LEU A 657 -13.48 8.07 2.03
CA LEU A 657 -14.79 7.90 2.67
C LEU A 657 -15.92 8.12 1.66
N LYS A 658 -15.90 9.20 0.87
CA LYS A 658 -16.94 9.50 -0.12
C LYS A 658 -17.20 8.32 -1.05
N ARG A 659 -16.16 7.79 -1.69
CA ARG A 659 -16.26 6.59 -2.55
C ARG A 659 -16.81 5.37 -1.81
N LYS A 660 -16.41 5.19 -0.56
CA LYS A 660 -16.91 4.08 0.27
C LYS A 660 -18.41 4.23 0.54
N LEU A 661 -18.90 5.43 0.84
CA LEU A 661 -20.32 5.71 1.02
C LEU A 661 -21.12 5.47 -0.26
N GLU A 662 -20.64 5.95 -1.41
CA GLU A 662 -21.27 5.70 -2.72
C GLU A 662 -21.43 4.20 -3.00
N ASN A 663 -20.37 3.41 -2.75
CA ASN A 663 -20.43 1.95 -2.89
C ASN A 663 -21.39 1.28 -1.91
N ILE A 664 -21.54 1.81 -0.69
CA ILE A 664 -22.49 1.31 0.31
C ILE A 664 -23.92 1.59 -0.15
N GLU A 665 -24.22 2.82 -0.56
CA GLU A 665 -25.56 3.25 -0.99
C GLU A 665 -25.99 2.52 -2.27
N ALA A 666 -25.08 2.28 -3.21
CA ALA A 666 -25.33 1.53 -4.43
C ALA A 666 -25.80 0.08 -4.19
N THR A 667 -25.56 -0.49 -2.99
CA THR A 667 -26.08 -1.83 -2.65
C THR A 667 -27.59 -1.85 -2.41
N GLY A 668 -28.19 -0.71 -2.07
CA GLY A 668 -29.58 -0.64 -1.59
C GLY A 668 -29.82 -1.46 -0.32
N ALA A 669 -28.80 -1.70 0.51
CA ALA A 669 -28.93 -2.35 1.80
C ALA A 669 -29.43 -1.38 2.87
N GLU A 670 -30.21 -1.87 3.84
CA GLU A 670 -30.67 -1.08 4.99
C GLU A 670 -29.53 -0.77 5.96
N PHE A 671 -28.60 -1.72 6.08
CA PHE A 671 -27.49 -1.66 7.03
C PHE A 671 -26.14 -1.81 6.34
N VAL A 672 -25.13 -1.11 6.86
CA VAL A 672 -23.73 -1.48 6.66
C VAL A 672 -23.13 -1.89 7.99
N SER A 673 -22.36 -2.98 8.00
CA SER A 673 -21.66 -3.41 9.20
C SER A 673 -20.16 -3.53 9.00
N ALA A 674 -19.43 -3.30 10.08
CA ALA A 674 -17.99 -3.48 10.19
C ALA A 674 -17.67 -3.79 11.64
N GLU A 675 -16.88 -4.83 11.90
CA GLU A 675 -16.48 -5.18 13.25
C GLU A 675 -15.45 -4.20 13.86
N CYS A 676 -14.75 -3.42 13.04
CA CYS A 676 -13.80 -2.43 13.53
C CYS A 676 -14.50 -1.12 13.96
N PRO A 677 -14.44 -0.72 15.24
CA PRO A 677 -15.02 0.54 15.70
C PRO A 677 -14.44 1.75 14.97
N GLY A 678 -13.14 1.76 14.66
CA GLY A 678 -12.53 2.85 13.89
C GLY A 678 -13.17 3.01 12.50
N CYS A 679 -13.49 1.90 11.83
CA CYS A 679 -14.22 1.95 10.57
C CYS A 679 -15.65 2.44 10.77
N LEU A 680 -16.35 1.99 11.83
CA LEU A 680 -17.69 2.48 12.14
C LEU A 680 -17.71 3.99 12.44
N ILE A 681 -16.73 4.52 13.16
CA ILE A 681 -16.62 5.98 13.40
C ILE A 681 -16.57 6.75 12.06
N GLN A 682 -15.85 6.22 11.07
CA GLN A 682 -15.70 6.82 9.75
C GLN A 682 -17.00 6.71 8.93
N LEU A 683 -17.54 5.49 8.81
CA LEU A 683 -18.71 5.19 7.99
C LEU A 683 -19.98 5.79 8.56
N ARG A 684 -20.22 5.59 9.86
CA ARG A 684 -21.41 6.11 10.56
C ARG A 684 -21.43 7.64 10.54
N GLY A 685 -20.28 8.27 10.75
CA GLY A 685 -20.13 9.71 10.65
C GLY A 685 -20.39 10.25 9.24
N GLY A 686 -19.91 9.55 8.21
CA GLY A 686 -20.14 9.92 6.82
C GLY A 686 -21.59 9.76 6.37
N LEU A 687 -22.26 8.65 6.76
CA LEU A 687 -23.67 8.40 6.48
C LEU A 687 -24.58 9.42 7.18
N ASP A 688 -24.28 9.78 8.43
CA ASP A 688 -25.00 10.84 9.14
C ASP A 688 -24.83 12.19 8.44
N LYS A 689 -23.60 12.54 8.06
CA LYS A 689 -23.31 13.83 7.40
C LYS A 689 -23.98 13.96 6.03
N SER A 690 -24.05 12.87 5.28
CA SER A 690 -24.71 12.82 3.96
C SER A 690 -26.23 12.69 4.04
N GLY A 691 -26.81 12.49 5.23
CA GLY A 691 -28.25 12.27 5.40
C GLY A 691 -28.72 10.93 4.82
N SER A 692 -27.82 9.96 4.70
CA SER A 692 -28.12 8.64 4.15
C SER A 692 -29.13 7.89 5.00
N LYS A 693 -29.97 7.08 4.35
CA LYS A 693 -30.91 6.18 5.05
C LYS A 693 -30.24 4.89 5.54
N VAL A 694 -29.08 4.55 4.98
CA VAL A 694 -28.33 3.35 5.38
C VAL A 694 -27.76 3.55 6.79
N LYS A 695 -27.93 2.57 7.66
CA LYS A 695 -27.43 2.65 9.05
C LYS A 695 -26.16 1.83 9.23
N ALA A 696 -25.08 2.47 9.67
CA ALA A 696 -23.87 1.79 10.08
C ALA A 696 -23.98 1.25 11.51
N ILE A 697 -24.04 -0.07 11.67
CA ILE A 697 -24.28 -0.74 12.96
C ILE A 697 -23.22 -1.82 13.21
N HIS A 698 -22.74 -1.91 14.45
CA HIS A 698 -21.80 -2.94 14.86
C HIS A 698 -22.45 -4.34 14.79
N PRO A 699 -21.73 -5.39 14.31
CA PRO A 699 -22.34 -6.70 14.11
C PRO A 699 -22.93 -7.31 15.38
N ALA A 700 -22.35 -7.05 16.56
CA ALA A 700 -22.91 -7.51 17.83
C ALA A 700 -24.32 -6.96 18.10
N GLU A 701 -24.56 -5.68 17.84
CA GLU A 701 -25.86 -5.04 18.07
C GLU A 701 -26.93 -5.65 17.13
N LEU A 702 -26.55 -5.96 15.89
CA LEU A 702 -27.43 -6.61 14.91
C LEU A 702 -27.83 -8.05 15.31
N MET A 703 -26.99 -8.72 16.11
CA MET A 703 -27.12 -10.14 16.46
C MET A 703 -27.65 -10.41 17.86
N VAL A 704 -27.67 -9.41 18.76
CA VAL A 704 -27.88 -9.61 20.21
C VAL A 704 -29.13 -10.41 20.55
N ASP A 705 -30.23 -10.18 19.83
CA ASP A 705 -31.51 -10.82 20.08
C ASP A 705 -31.85 -11.92 19.07
N LYS A 706 -30.92 -12.30 18.19
CA LYS A 706 -31.14 -13.25 17.09
C LYS A 706 -30.83 -14.70 17.45
N PHE A 707 -30.07 -14.93 18.52
CA PHE A 707 -29.72 -16.28 19.00
C PHE A 707 -30.46 -16.66 20.29
N LYS A 708 -30.72 -17.96 20.46
CA LYS A 708 -31.11 -18.61 21.72
C LYS A 708 -29.90 -19.26 22.36
#